data_AF-A0A0J6IPB3-F1
#
_entry.id   AF-A0A0J6IPB3-F1
#
_cell.length_a   1.000
_cell.length_b   1.000
_cell.length_c   1.000
_cell.angle_alpha   90.00
_cell.angle_beta   90.00
_cell.angle_gamma   90.00
#
_symmetry.space_group_name_H-M   'P 1'
#
loop_
_entity.id
_entity.type
_entity.pdbx_description
1 polymer ?
#
loop_
_entity_poly.entity_id
_entity_poly.type
_entity_poly.pdbx_seq_one_letter_code
_entity_poly.pdbx_strand_id
1 'polypeptide(L)'
;MAALVAQALRVGESTGHLPERIDNIVPTSTFGQWWAHLHQAVQSPAFLHWAAAQKLDLSKPIQLYPNTEPPQQDYIAGMVAGERTLFVASDRGNRWTLEPILQAARIISPTVGTTNLFESPTLSTSAPYKVVANFYSERIDPQPPEDMGSRAEQLEQVKAFVHLPPTDPMRSSAARSEKALEEARSKLIENHDAHQLYVQLADIIKRSEERATAFKRRSALPVSDSEHIPPAQLENQLSQAILSDVSGASITLHPDSPWRALHTDSTMTLDRFISENGWLAPSSHDALTSLAQVLTQPLLATPPHGNFGGALCWSIPLSDEDQSRVLAAITQNGLGLGGLPSDEQGVLSYLTRNLELTADERQNPRAVIQALLATPKAQALGLALERKFKGFSTPDSINDWVLAALGASLERPSVAISALNPVRTGVAGFNLASEEHWGKPPATVVKGLTNHLIANRSISAVMAPAAAHLLLSRKAPEFLVRDIPSQVVYGSHTWMNFTTAVARIEAQAPGASSLMTFAQVLTHATTSPITAREQMMDYAAQRDALVDWGVVNGFMPASAEDVYTDVQMSNVSQAFNNQVTELSAASWVYATPLPERKKMALRVLTLAFGDRIPFEKKCITTVPPQRNFPGPYSVLDLYLQERFNGAHWFSSSEDVPIRGIKHHSGKLPDINKYFSAYLAAFFTAMEKGIAAQVKSLISNLPLEDRKNIEAGKLTVIKETTVGTTHGGWRVEETTVPNALLLRTLREGVTHTYEIKIRDNTVSKRNELNALALGAQFTSHSHGSVSGRVRTSPTLDAVTPSGAWSAKLTDEKKGTALVNMFTHERAQYIAAAMVENVGIRRLAAEARGLTTFETEVPFHKKVREFLLNLIPLRSAIQNFRQGNIGEGVVDLTLDVFCFAMGLGVAAKGAKALHVGLSTASKVAHSVRVLGRVAVSTLNPLSGVDDLARGIIKGGAKALRTLGHGLNKMRGVDLASIIRKPGIAQGAYRAASASEEIKLLAKLDEKTGCWYAIHPRTKTPFGPPLENFKPNVFSSSELKKSIDTLYSSFGTTPPIDICYATALLTAQADKKITASVFNALIVDTMNGVSPAFYQRMNINSGTLKNAFNIGDINESGLLSFVSKNGYNKDKITHMAYLHKASDNQTYLYHSNSHILDKYLGGIENRPSTAGKANVYTLDVQRQRGLQQFMEEGAGFTVAFTPASILNARVLAPAA
;
A
#
# COMPACT_ATOMS: atom_id res chain seq x y z
N MET A 1 -41.81 -9.62 11.37
CA MET A 1 -41.16 -10.69 10.57
C MET A 1 -41.76 -12.06 10.84
N ALA A 2 -41.76 -12.57 12.08
CA ALA A 2 -42.36 -13.88 12.40
C ALA A 2 -43.79 -14.07 11.84
N ALA A 3 -44.65 -13.06 11.97
CA ALA A 3 -46.01 -13.08 11.41
C ALA A 3 -46.06 -13.21 9.87
N LEU A 4 -45.13 -12.60 9.14
CA LEU A 4 -45.07 -12.70 7.67
C LEU A 4 -44.60 -14.09 7.22
N VAL A 5 -43.68 -14.70 7.96
CA VAL A 5 -43.23 -16.08 7.72
C VAL A 5 -44.35 -17.07 8.04
N ALA A 6 -45.10 -16.84 9.13
CA ALA A 6 -46.29 -17.64 9.46
C ALA A 6 -47.34 -17.57 8.34
N GLN A 7 -47.63 -16.37 7.84
CA GLN A 7 -48.56 -16.20 6.71
C GLN A 7 -48.08 -16.94 5.45
N ALA A 8 -46.78 -16.88 5.14
CA ALA A 8 -46.20 -17.64 4.03
C ALA A 8 -46.34 -19.16 4.22
N LEU A 9 -46.16 -19.65 5.45
CA LEU A 9 -46.35 -21.05 5.81
C LEU A 9 -47.83 -21.47 5.72
N ARG A 10 -48.80 -20.62 6.08
CA ARG A 10 -50.25 -20.87 5.89
C ARG A 10 -50.64 -20.97 4.42
N VAL A 11 -50.03 -20.15 3.56
CA VAL A 11 -50.17 -20.27 2.11
C VAL A 11 -49.59 -21.61 1.63
N GLY A 12 -48.43 -22.01 2.16
CA GLY A 12 -47.84 -23.32 1.89
C GLY A 12 -48.72 -24.49 2.33
N GLU A 13 -49.30 -24.41 3.54
CA GLU A 13 -50.24 -25.39 4.09
C GLU A 13 -51.46 -25.58 3.17
N SER A 14 -52.02 -24.49 2.65
CA SER A 14 -53.21 -24.55 1.79
C SER A 14 -52.93 -24.95 0.34
N THR A 15 -51.74 -24.63 -0.20
CA THR A 15 -51.42 -24.80 -1.63
C THR A 15 -50.39 -25.90 -1.93
N GLY A 16 -49.78 -26.48 -0.90
CA GLY A 16 -48.67 -27.42 -1.01
C GLY A 16 -47.33 -26.80 -1.43
N HIS A 17 -47.28 -25.48 -1.66
CA HIS A 17 -46.08 -24.78 -2.15
C HIS A 17 -45.87 -23.46 -1.39
N LEU A 18 -44.65 -23.23 -0.92
CA LEU A 18 -44.29 -21.96 -0.28
C LEU A 18 -44.29 -20.83 -1.32
N PRO A 19 -44.72 -19.61 -0.95
CA PRO A 19 -44.64 -18.47 -1.85
C PRO A 19 -43.19 -18.19 -2.22
N GLU A 20 -42.97 -17.77 -3.47
CA GLU A 20 -41.62 -17.47 -3.96
C GLU A 20 -40.99 -16.29 -3.18
N ARG A 21 -41.81 -15.32 -2.76
CA ARG A 21 -41.40 -14.11 -2.05
C ARG A 21 -42.28 -13.82 -0.83
N ILE A 22 -41.71 -13.07 0.10
CA ILE A 22 -42.42 -12.43 1.21
C ILE A 22 -42.41 -10.93 0.94
N ASP A 23 -43.61 -10.36 0.80
CA ASP A 23 -43.83 -8.92 0.64
C ASP A 23 -44.09 -8.24 2.00
N ASN A 24 -44.12 -6.91 1.98
CA ASN A 24 -44.35 -6.05 3.16
C ASN A 24 -43.32 -6.27 4.29
N ILE A 25 -42.05 -6.51 3.92
CA ILE A 25 -40.96 -6.64 4.88
C ILE A 25 -40.89 -5.39 5.75
N VAL A 26 -40.85 -5.61 7.07
CA VAL A 26 -40.84 -4.55 8.07
C VAL A 26 -39.46 -3.86 8.07
N PRO A 27 -39.35 -2.56 7.70
CA PRO A 27 -38.06 -1.88 7.54
C PRO A 27 -37.23 -1.79 8.83
N THR A 28 -37.89 -1.75 10.00
CA THR A 28 -37.23 -1.67 11.31
C THR A 28 -36.75 -3.04 11.82
N SER A 29 -37.17 -4.15 11.21
CA SER A 29 -36.69 -5.48 11.60
C SER A 29 -35.24 -5.67 11.21
N THR A 30 -34.48 -6.49 11.95
CA THR A 30 -33.06 -6.75 11.65
C THR A 30 -32.86 -7.22 10.21
N PHE A 31 -33.69 -8.16 9.72
CA PHE A 31 -33.67 -8.58 8.31
C PHE A 31 -33.97 -7.41 7.36
N GLY A 32 -35.05 -6.66 7.60
CA GLY A 32 -35.46 -5.54 6.74
C GLY A 32 -34.39 -4.46 6.64
N GLN A 33 -33.70 -4.16 7.74
CA GLN A 33 -32.61 -3.19 7.76
C GLN A 33 -31.40 -3.66 6.92
N TRP A 34 -31.00 -4.93 7.03
CA TRP A 34 -29.92 -5.51 6.21
C TRP A 34 -30.33 -5.64 4.74
N TRP A 35 -31.57 -6.05 4.45
CA TRP A 35 -32.09 -6.15 3.08
C TRP A 35 -32.17 -4.79 2.40
N ALA A 36 -32.62 -3.75 3.11
CA ALA A 36 -32.61 -2.38 2.62
C ALA A 36 -31.18 -1.87 2.38
N HIS A 37 -30.23 -2.22 3.24
CA HIS A 37 -28.82 -1.87 3.04
C HIS A 37 -28.23 -2.57 1.79
N LEU A 38 -28.53 -3.85 1.57
CA LEU A 38 -28.13 -4.55 0.34
C LEU A 38 -28.74 -3.89 -0.90
N HIS A 39 -30.01 -3.47 -0.83
CA HIS A 39 -30.68 -2.72 -1.90
C HIS A 39 -29.99 -1.39 -2.22
N GLN A 40 -29.60 -0.64 -1.20
CA GLN A 40 -28.81 0.59 -1.36
C GLN A 40 -27.44 0.30 -1.98
N ALA A 41 -26.77 -0.79 -1.56
CA ALA A 41 -25.45 -1.13 -2.08
C ALA A 41 -25.45 -1.44 -3.59
N VAL A 42 -26.45 -2.19 -4.08
CA VAL A 42 -26.63 -2.49 -5.52
C VAL A 42 -27.15 -1.29 -6.34
N GLN A 43 -27.54 -0.20 -5.68
CA GLN A 43 -27.89 1.08 -6.32
C GLN A 43 -26.81 2.14 -6.16
N SER A 44 -25.69 1.81 -5.52
CA SER A 44 -24.63 2.78 -5.27
C SER A 44 -24.05 3.30 -6.60
N PRO A 45 -23.70 4.59 -6.70
CA PRO A 45 -23.10 5.14 -7.93
C PRO A 45 -21.85 4.38 -8.36
N ALA A 46 -21.04 3.89 -7.41
CA ALA A 46 -19.89 3.04 -7.66
C ALA A 46 -20.27 1.75 -8.39
N PHE A 47 -21.30 1.04 -7.92
CA PHE A 47 -21.81 -0.17 -8.56
C PHE A 47 -22.37 0.09 -9.95
N LEU A 48 -23.17 1.14 -10.11
CA LEU A 48 -23.77 1.47 -11.40
C LEU A 48 -22.71 1.87 -12.44
N HIS A 49 -21.71 2.66 -12.04
CA HIS A 49 -20.59 3.04 -12.91
C HIS A 49 -19.75 1.81 -13.33
N TRP A 50 -19.45 0.92 -12.38
CA TRP A 50 -18.75 -0.33 -12.66
C TRP A 50 -19.55 -1.25 -13.59
N ALA A 51 -20.85 -1.45 -13.32
CA ALA A 51 -21.74 -2.28 -14.12
C ALA A 51 -21.80 -1.79 -15.57
N ALA A 52 -21.90 -0.48 -15.78
CA ALA A 52 -21.85 0.13 -17.11
C ALA A 52 -20.52 -0.14 -17.82
N ALA A 53 -19.38 -0.01 -17.11
CA ALA A 53 -18.06 -0.30 -17.67
C ALA A 53 -17.88 -1.77 -18.08
N GLN A 54 -18.53 -2.70 -17.37
CA GLN A 54 -18.57 -4.12 -17.72
C GLN A 54 -19.65 -4.48 -18.75
N LYS A 55 -20.52 -3.54 -19.13
CA LYS A 55 -21.70 -3.78 -19.98
C LYS A 55 -22.64 -4.82 -19.37
N LEU A 56 -22.77 -4.80 -18.05
CA LEU A 56 -23.69 -5.65 -17.31
C LEU A 56 -25.14 -5.20 -17.56
N ASP A 57 -26.00 -6.14 -17.93
CA ASP A 57 -27.42 -5.89 -18.12
C ASP A 57 -28.17 -5.86 -16.78
N LEU A 58 -28.35 -4.65 -16.25
CA LEU A 58 -29.07 -4.40 -15.00
C LEU A 58 -30.60 -4.59 -15.12
N SER A 59 -31.14 -4.87 -16.32
CA SER A 59 -32.54 -5.26 -16.48
C SER A 59 -32.81 -6.71 -16.07
N LYS A 60 -31.74 -7.51 -15.90
CA LYS A 60 -31.78 -8.89 -15.42
C LYS A 60 -31.32 -8.97 -13.96
N PRO A 61 -31.85 -9.91 -13.17
CA PRO A 61 -31.44 -10.06 -11.78
C PRO A 61 -29.96 -10.44 -11.68
N ILE A 62 -29.26 -9.79 -10.75
CA ILE A 62 -27.88 -10.13 -10.42
C ILE A 62 -27.93 -11.26 -9.38
N GLN A 63 -27.23 -12.35 -9.65
CA GLN A 63 -27.14 -13.47 -8.71
C GLN A 63 -25.95 -13.26 -7.78
N LEU A 64 -26.19 -13.41 -6.48
CA LEU A 64 -25.19 -13.26 -5.42
C LEU A 64 -24.77 -14.64 -4.90
N TYR A 65 -23.45 -14.85 -4.82
CA TYR A 65 -22.84 -16.08 -4.30
C TYR A 65 -21.93 -15.74 -3.12
N PRO A 66 -22.50 -15.52 -1.91
CA PRO A 66 -21.72 -15.34 -0.71
C PRO A 66 -21.24 -16.70 -0.18
N ASN A 67 -19.93 -16.90 0.01
CA ASN A 67 -19.38 -18.11 0.62
C ASN A 67 -18.69 -17.80 1.95
N THR A 68 -18.79 -18.72 2.91
CA THR A 68 -18.20 -18.56 4.25
C THR A 68 -16.90 -19.35 4.45
N GLU A 69 -16.55 -20.29 3.55
CA GLU A 69 -15.35 -21.13 3.68
C GLU A 69 -14.29 -20.86 2.57
N PRO A 70 -13.03 -20.56 2.92
CA PRO A 70 -11.89 -20.57 1.99
C PRO A 70 -11.71 -21.99 1.38
N PRO A 71 -11.32 -22.16 0.10
CA PRO A 71 -10.69 -21.19 -0.81
C PRO A 71 -11.63 -20.59 -1.89
N GLN A 72 -12.94 -20.85 -1.83
CA GLN A 72 -13.89 -20.35 -2.84
C GLN A 72 -14.12 -18.84 -2.65
N GLN A 73 -13.90 -18.06 -3.71
CA GLN A 73 -13.99 -16.59 -3.66
C GLN A 73 -15.44 -16.13 -3.83
N ASP A 74 -15.84 -15.06 -3.13
CA ASP A 74 -17.16 -14.44 -3.32
C ASP A 74 -17.28 -13.85 -4.72
N TYR A 75 -18.39 -14.14 -5.41
CA TYR A 75 -18.65 -13.61 -6.74
C TYR A 75 -20.11 -13.19 -6.93
N ILE A 76 -20.31 -12.33 -7.92
CA ILE A 76 -21.63 -12.05 -8.49
C ILE A 76 -21.69 -12.62 -9.91
N ALA A 77 -22.88 -13.03 -10.34
CA ALA A 77 -23.12 -13.43 -11.72
C ALA A 77 -24.20 -12.54 -12.34
N GLY A 78 -23.98 -12.12 -13.58
CA GLY A 78 -24.97 -11.39 -14.35
C GLY A 78 -24.73 -11.49 -15.85
N MET A 79 -25.65 -10.92 -16.63
CA MET A 79 -25.64 -11.06 -18.09
C MET A 79 -24.81 -9.96 -18.75
N VAL A 80 -23.87 -10.34 -19.60
CA VAL A 80 -23.06 -9.42 -20.43
C VAL A 80 -23.19 -9.86 -21.88
N ALA A 81 -23.73 -8.99 -22.73
CA ALA A 81 -23.95 -9.27 -24.16
C ALA A 81 -24.69 -10.60 -24.45
N GLY A 82 -25.59 -11.01 -23.55
CA GLY A 82 -26.37 -12.25 -23.69
C GLY A 82 -25.72 -13.50 -23.09
N GLU A 83 -24.48 -13.40 -22.57
CA GLU A 83 -23.80 -14.50 -21.88
C GLU A 83 -23.74 -14.27 -20.38
N ARG A 84 -23.80 -15.36 -19.60
CA ARG A 84 -23.65 -15.32 -18.15
C ARG A 84 -22.18 -15.19 -17.78
N THR A 85 -21.83 -14.09 -17.14
CA THR A 85 -20.45 -13.77 -16.75
C THR A 85 -20.31 -13.70 -15.22
N LEU A 86 -19.20 -14.20 -14.71
CA LEU A 86 -18.86 -14.21 -13.28
C LEU A 86 -17.88 -13.09 -12.96
N PHE A 87 -18.11 -12.39 -11.85
CA PHE A 87 -17.24 -11.32 -11.36
C PHE A 87 -16.86 -11.57 -9.92
N VAL A 88 -15.57 -11.71 -9.67
CA VAL A 88 -15.06 -11.98 -8.33
C VAL A 88 -14.70 -10.68 -7.62
N ALA A 89 -15.05 -10.57 -6.34
CA ALA A 89 -14.75 -9.37 -5.55
C ALA A 89 -13.26 -9.20 -5.23
N SER A 90 -12.47 -10.28 -5.23
CA SER A 90 -11.03 -10.21 -4.98
C SER A 90 -10.23 -9.60 -6.13
N ASP A 91 -10.83 -9.41 -7.31
CA ASP A 91 -10.20 -8.70 -8.40
C ASP A 91 -9.97 -7.24 -8.02
N ARG A 92 -8.73 -6.77 -8.18
CA ARG A 92 -8.28 -5.44 -7.70
C ARG A 92 -9.19 -4.28 -8.11
N GLY A 93 -9.85 -4.37 -9.27
CA GLY A 93 -10.76 -3.34 -9.77
C GLY A 93 -12.20 -3.43 -9.27
N ASN A 94 -12.63 -4.58 -8.75
CA ASN A 94 -14.03 -4.88 -8.43
C ASN A 94 -14.34 -4.77 -6.93
N ARG A 95 -13.32 -4.83 -6.07
CA ARG A 95 -13.51 -5.00 -4.62
C ARG A 95 -14.31 -3.88 -3.95
N TRP A 96 -13.89 -2.63 -4.08
CA TRP A 96 -14.57 -1.47 -3.49
C TRP A 96 -16.04 -1.33 -3.91
N THR A 97 -16.37 -1.88 -5.08
CA THR A 97 -17.71 -1.90 -5.66
C THR A 97 -18.55 -3.08 -5.18
N LEU A 98 -17.98 -4.29 -5.19
CA LEU A 98 -18.71 -5.54 -4.94
C LEU A 98 -18.65 -5.99 -3.48
N GLU A 99 -17.64 -5.61 -2.71
CA GLU A 99 -17.45 -6.01 -1.32
C GLU A 99 -18.61 -5.56 -0.41
N PRO A 100 -19.14 -4.31 -0.47
CA PRO A 100 -20.29 -3.94 0.36
C PRO A 100 -21.51 -4.81 0.08
N ILE A 101 -21.74 -5.15 -1.20
CA ILE A 101 -22.84 -6.01 -1.65
C ILE A 101 -22.66 -7.43 -1.08
N LEU A 102 -21.48 -8.01 -1.23
CA LEU A 102 -21.19 -9.37 -0.77
C LEU A 102 -21.07 -9.48 0.75
N GLN A 103 -20.61 -8.42 1.43
CA GLN A 103 -20.66 -8.32 2.89
C GLN A 103 -22.10 -8.37 3.41
N ALA A 104 -22.98 -7.56 2.85
CA ALA A 104 -24.40 -7.61 3.20
C ALA A 104 -25.01 -8.98 2.85
N ALA A 105 -24.68 -9.54 1.68
CA ALA A 105 -25.17 -10.84 1.25
C ALA A 105 -24.77 -11.98 2.21
N ARG A 106 -23.51 -12.00 2.68
CA ARG A 106 -23.01 -12.98 3.66
C ARG A 106 -23.79 -12.94 4.98
N ILE A 107 -24.21 -11.75 5.42
CA ILE A 107 -24.98 -11.58 6.65
C ILE A 107 -26.45 -11.96 6.45
N ILE A 108 -27.00 -11.65 5.28
CA ILE A 108 -28.41 -11.91 4.93
C ILE A 108 -28.67 -13.40 4.73
N SER A 109 -27.78 -14.09 4.03
CA SER A 109 -27.94 -15.49 3.68
C SER A 109 -26.57 -16.18 3.63
N PRO A 110 -26.02 -16.60 4.78
CA PRO A 110 -24.74 -17.31 4.83
C PRO A 110 -24.85 -18.70 4.16
N THR A 111 -23.73 -19.17 3.57
CA THR A 111 -23.66 -20.41 2.78
C THR A 111 -22.57 -21.35 3.29
N VAL A 112 -22.83 -22.66 3.27
CA VAL A 112 -21.82 -23.74 3.36
C VAL A 112 -21.96 -24.59 2.09
N GLY A 113 -20.92 -24.69 1.27
CA GLY A 113 -20.96 -25.44 0.00
C GLY A 113 -21.62 -24.69 -1.18
N THR A 114 -22.13 -25.42 -2.17
CA THR A 114 -22.49 -24.87 -3.51
C THR A 114 -23.95 -24.42 -3.71
N THR A 115 -24.79 -24.31 -2.67
CA THR A 115 -26.26 -24.35 -2.89
C THR A 115 -27.14 -23.19 -2.42
N ASN A 116 -26.62 -22.07 -1.87
CA ASN A 116 -27.47 -20.89 -1.57
C ASN A 116 -27.14 -19.68 -2.43
N LEU A 117 -27.63 -19.68 -3.67
CA LEU A 117 -27.66 -18.50 -4.54
C LEU A 117 -28.96 -17.73 -4.33
N PHE A 118 -28.91 -16.41 -4.37
CA PHE A 118 -30.12 -15.59 -4.41
C PHE A 118 -29.92 -14.32 -5.23
N GLU A 119 -31.03 -13.74 -5.65
CA GLU A 119 -31.04 -12.54 -6.49
C GLU A 119 -30.92 -11.28 -5.65
N SER A 120 -30.18 -10.29 -6.17
CA SER A 120 -30.11 -8.96 -5.58
C SER A 120 -31.50 -8.33 -5.45
N PRO A 121 -31.77 -7.58 -4.38
CA PRO A 121 -33.05 -6.89 -4.17
C PRO A 121 -33.37 -5.89 -5.27
N THR A 122 -34.50 -6.09 -5.94
CA THR A 122 -35.15 -5.08 -6.80
C THR A 122 -36.01 -4.10 -6.00
N LEU A 123 -36.51 -4.52 -4.83
CA LEU A 123 -37.29 -3.74 -3.87
C LEU A 123 -36.81 -4.02 -2.44
N SER A 124 -36.78 -3.00 -1.59
CA SER A 124 -36.43 -3.13 -0.17
C SER A 124 -37.54 -3.76 0.69
N THR A 125 -38.75 -3.89 0.16
CA THR A 125 -39.94 -4.38 0.90
C THR A 125 -40.37 -5.80 0.49
N SER A 126 -39.68 -6.43 -0.46
CA SER A 126 -39.96 -7.78 -0.94
C SER A 126 -38.68 -8.60 -1.08
N ALA A 127 -38.63 -9.82 -0.52
CA ALA A 127 -37.48 -10.72 -0.60
C ALA A 127 -37.91 -12.16 -0.86
N PRO A 128 -37.06 -13.00 -1.48
CA PRO A 128 -37.35 -14.43 -1.64
C PRO A 128 -37.57 -15.11 -0.28
N TYR A 129 -38.57 -15.99 -0.18
CA TYR A 129 -38.87 -16.71 1.06
C TYR A 129 -37.63 -17.41 1.62
N LYS A 130 -36.89 -18.10 0.74
CA LYS A 130 -35.68 -18.86 1.08
C LYS A 130 -34.61 -18.00 1.77
N VAL A 131 -34.49 -16.73 1.38
CA VAL A 131 -33.52 -15.79 1.95
C VAL A 131 -33.95 -15.36 3.35
N VAL A 132 -35.25 -15.06 3.54
CA VAL A 132 -35.81 -14.72 4.86
C VAL A 132 -35.69 -15.91 5.81
N ALA A 133 -36.02 -17.11 5.33
CA ALA A 133 -35.90 -18.34 6.10
C ALA A 133 -34.45 -18.60 6.52
N ASN A 134 -33.50 -18.47 5.59
CA ASN A 134 -32.09 -18.68 5.89
C ASN A 134 -31.57 -17.69 6.95
N PHE A 135 -31.95 -16.41 6.90
CA PHE A 135 -31.52 -15.40 7.87
C PHE A 135 -31.87 -15.73 9.33
N TYR A 136 -33.06 -16.31 9.53
CA TYR A 136 -33.59 -16.68 10.84
C TYR A 136 -33.36 -18.16 11.20
N SER A 137 -32.64 -18.92 10.36
CA SER A 137 -32.42 -20.36 10.52
C SER A 137 -33.71 -21.19 10.47
N GLU A 138 -34.70 -20.74 9.71
CA GLU A 138 -35.90 -21.52 9.38
C GLU A 138 -35.62 -22.51 8.22
N ARG A 139 -36.49 -23.51 8.06
CA ARG A 139 -36.36 -24.51 7.00
C ARG A 139 -36.61 -23.89 5.62
N ILE A 140 -35.74 -24.22 4.66
CA ILE A 140 -35.75 -23.67 3.29
C ILE A 140 -36.42 -24.63 2.30
N ASP A 141 -36.38 -25.93 2.59
CA ASP A 141 -36.91 -26.99 1.74
C ASP A 141 -38.43 -27.18 1.90
N PRO A 142 -39.13 -27.67 0.85
CA PRO A 142 -40.56 -27.94 0.91
C PRO A 142 -40.88 -28.92 2.03
N GLN A 143 -41.83 -28.56 2.90
CA GLN A 143 -42.31 -29.42 3.99
C GLN A 143 -43.70 -29.96 3.66
N PRO A 144 -44.12 -31.08 4.29
CA PRO A 144 -45.52 -31.50 4.27
C PRO A 144 -46.43 -30.36 4.77
N PRO A 145 -47.65 -30.20 4.21
CA PRO A 145 -48.60 -29.17 4.62
C PRO A 145 -48.84 -29.08 6.14
N GLU A 146 -48.94 -30.23 6.83
CA GLU A 146 -49.17 -30.32 8.28
C GLU A 146 -48.02 -29.72 9.11
N ASP A 147 -46.77 -29.92 8.69
CA ASP A 147 -45.59 -29.34 9.33
C ASP A 147 -45.58 -27.81 9.18
N MET A 148 -45.97 -27.31 7.99
CA MET A 148 -46.06 -25.87 7.73
C MET A 148 -47.14 -25.22 8.58
N GLY A 149 -48.32 -25.84 8.69
CA GLY A 149 -49.41 -25.38 9.55
C GLY A 149 -49.01 -25.34 11.03
N SER A 150 -48.37 -26.41 11.51
CA SER A 150 -47.87 -26.50 12.89
C SER A 150 -46.81 -25.41 13.18
N ARG A 151 -45.88 -25.18 12.25
CA ARG A 151 -44.85 -24.14 12.41
C ARG A 151 -45.44 -22.73 12.31
N ALA A 152 -46.43 -22.50 11.45
CA ALA A 152 -47.13 -21.23 11.33
C ALA A 152 -47.83 -20.88 12.66
N GLU A 153 -48.53 -21.83 13.27
CA GLU A 153 -49.21 -21.64 14.55
C GLU A 153 -48.23 -21.30 15.67
N GLN A 154 -47.08 -21.98 15.73
CA GLN A 154 -46.02 -21.65 16.69
C GLN A 154 -45.51 -20.20 16.53
N LEU A 155 -45.26 -19.76 15.29
CA LEU A 155 -44.80 -18.39 15.03
C LEU A 155 -45.87 -17.34 15.33
N GLU A 156 -47.15 -17.66 15.11
CA GLU A 156 -48.30 -16.79 15.45
C GLU A 156 -48.45 -16.64 16.97
N GLN A 157 -48.29 -17.73 17.73
CA GLN A 157 -48.40 -17.75 19.19
C GLN A 157 -47.19 -17.07 19.87
N VAL A 158 -45.97 -17.48 19.51
CA VAL A 158 -44.73 -17.05 20.18
C VAL A 158 -44.26 -15.68 19.67
N LYS A 159 -44.62 -15.31 18.43
CA LYS A 159 -44.22 -14.06 17.76
C LYS A 159 -42.71 -13.84 17.68
N ALA A 160 -41.92 -14.90 17.78
CA ALA A 160 -40.46 -14.87 17.71
C ALA A 160 -39.92 -16.12 16.98
N PHE A 161 -38.71 -15.98 16.43
CA PHE A 161 -37.97 -17.09 15.83
C PHE A 161 -37.18 -17.87 16.89
N VAL A 162 -36.60 -19.01 16.50
CA VAL A 162 -35.72 -19.79 17.39
C VAL A 162 -34.53 -18.94 17.84
N HIS A 163 -34.19 -19.02 19.14
CA HIS A 163 -33.03 -18.32 19.68
C HIS A 163 -31.73 -18.93 19.15
N LEU A 164 -30.93 -18.13 18.43
CA LEU A 164 -29.64 -18.55 17.89
C LEU A 164 -28.53 -18.34 18.94
N PRO A 165 -27.60 -19.30 19.12
CA PRO A 165 -26.44 -19.11 20.00
C PRO A 165 -25.63 -17.88 19.56
N PRO A 166 -25.11 -17.05 20.50
CA PRO A 166 -24.25 -15.92 20.15
C PRO A 166 -23.01 -16.31 19.32
N THR A 167 -22.54 -17.55 19.51
CA THR A 167 -21.37 -18.16 18.85
C THR A 167 -21.74 -18.95 17.59
N ASP A 168 -22.95 -18.82 17.05
CA ASP A 168 -23.31 -19.46 15.78
C ASP A 168 -22.30 -19.06 14.69
N PRO A 169 -21.57 -20.03 14.10
CA PRO A 169 -20.48 -19.74 13.18
C PRO A 169 -20.97 -19.11 11.87
N MET A 170 -22.26 -19.29 11.51
CA MET A 170 -22.87 -18.76 10.30
C MET A 170 -23.68 -17.49 10.57
N ARG A 171 -24.31 -17.40 11.74
CA ARG A 171 -25.29 -16.37 12.11
C ARG A 171 -24.94 -15.72 13.45
N SER A 172 -23.68 -15.35 13.65
CA SER A 172 -23.26 -14.71 14.90
C SER A 172 -24.11 -13.46 15.21
N SER A 173 -24.43 -13.27 16.49
CA SER A 173 -25.19 -12.09 16.93
C SER A 173 -24.37 -10.80 16.76
N ALA A 174 -23.05 -10.90 16.87
CA ALA A 174 -22.13 -9.79 16.65
C ALA A 174 -22.20 -9.26 15.20
N ALA A 175 -22.13 -10.15 14.19
CA ALA A 175 -22.15 -9.76 12.79
C ALA A 175 -23.50 -9.17 12.33
N ARG A 176 -24.60 -9.55 12.99
CA ARG A 176 -25.97 -9.08 12.68
C ARG A 176 -26.42 -7.90 13.54
N SER A 177 -25.56 -7.44 14.46
CA SER A 177 -25.88 -6.36 15.40
C SER A 177 -26.12 -5.02 14.70
N GLU A 178 -26.84 -4.12 15.37
CA GLU A 178 -27.05 -2.75 14.91
C GLU A 178 -25.72 -2.01 14.71
N LYS A 179 -24.73 -2.26 15.58
CA LYS A 179 -23.37 -1.74 15.42
C LYS A 179 -22.71 -2.22 14.12
N ALA A 180 -22.82 -3.51 13.80
CA ALA A 180 -22.23 -4.05 12.57
C ALA A 180 -22.92 -3.50 11.30
N LEU A 181 -24.22 -3.26 11.37
CA LEU A 181 -24.97 -2.61 10.30
C LEU A 181 -24.55 -1.14 10.13
N GLU A 182 -24.38 -0.41 11.22
CA GLU A 182 -23.95 0.99 11.17
C GLU A 182 -22.53 1.12 10.61
N GLU A 183 -21.63 0.19 10.96
CA GLU A 183 -20.31 0.07 10.34
C GLU A 183 -20.40 -0.23 8.83
N ALA A 184 -21.33 -1.09 8.40
CA ALA A 184 -21.53 -1.38 6.98
C ALA A 184 -22.10 -0.19 6.20
N ARG A 185 -23.05 0.55 6.77
CA ARG A 185 -23.60 1.80 6.20
C ARG A 185 -22.54 2.88 6.09
N SER A 186 -21.76 3.10 7.16
CA SER A 186 -20.66 4.06 7.16
C SER A 186 -19.65 3.77 6.05
N LYS A 187 -19.28 2.49 5.85
CA LYS A 187 -18.40 2.08 4.75
C LYS A 187 -19.00 2.36 3.37
N LEU A 188 -20.30 2.13 3.19
CA LEU A 188 -20.97 2.43 1.92
C LEU A 188 -20.97 3.93 1.60
N ILE A 189 -21.14 4.77 2.63
CA ILE A 189 -21.04 6.24 2.56
C ILE A 189 -19.62 6.68 2.20
N GLU A 190 -18.61 6.15 2.90
CA GLU A 190 -17.20 6.43 2.60
C GLU A 190 -16.83 6.02 1.16
N ASN A 191 -17.31 4.86 0.71
CA ASN A 191 -17.12 4.39 -0.67
C ASN A 191 -17.77 5.31 -1.69
N HIS A 192 -18.94 5.90 -1.37
CA HIS A 192 -19.57 6.91 -2.23
C HIS A 192 -18.67 8.14 -2.40
N ASP A 193 -18.23 8.74 -1.29
CA ASP A 193 -17.41 9.95 -1.34
C ASP A 193 -16.05 9.68 -2.03
N ALA A 194 -15.43 8.53 -1.74
CA ALA A 194 -14.20 8.08 -2.41
C ALA A 194 -14.41 7.84 -3.90
N HIS A 195 -15.58 7.33 -4.31
CA HIS A 195 -15.92 7.14 -5.72
C HIS A 195 -16.01 8.46 -6.47
N GLN A 196 -16.68 9.46 -5.88
CA GLN A 196 -16.79 10.79 -6.49
C GLN A 196 -15.41 11.40 -6.73
N LEU A 197 -14.51 11.29 -5.74
CA LEU A 197 -13.12 11.68 -5.89
C LEU A 197 -12.42 10.90 -7.02
N TYR A 198 -12.57 9.58 -7.08
CA TYR A 198 -11.96 8.75 -8.13
C TYR A 198 -12.40 9.19 -9.54
N VAL A 199 -13.69 9.46 -9.76
CA VAL A 199 -14.21 9.91 -11.07
C VAL A 199 -13.57 11.23 -11.48
N GLN A 200 -13.52 12.21 -10.57
CA GLN A 200 -12.87 13.50 -10.84
C GLN A 200 -11.37 13.34 -11.14
N LEU A 201 -10.67 12.51 -10.35
CA LEU A 201 -9.25 12.23 -10.58
C LEU A 201 -9.01 11.54 -11.93
N ALA A 202 -9.84 10.59 -12.33
CA ALA A 202 -9.72 9.89 -13.62
C ALA A 202 -9.81 10.87 -14.81
N ASP A 203 -10.73 11.83 -14.75
CA ASP A 203 -10.86 12.86 -15.78
C ASP A 203 -9.63 13.79 -15.82
N ILE A 204 -9.09 14.18 -14.65
CA ILE A 204 -7.87 14.99 -14.55
C ILE A 204 -6.65 14.23 -15.08
N ILE A 205 -6.52 12.94 -14.74
CA ILE A 205 -5.46 12.04 -15.22
C ILE A 205 -5.48 12.01 -16.75
N LYS A 206 -6.65 11.80 -17.36
CA LYS A 206 -6.81 11.80 -18.81
C LYS A 206 -6.37 13.12 -19.44
N ARG A 207 -6.82 14.28 -18.92
CA ARG A 207 -6.39 15.60 -19.40
C ARG A 207 -4.87 15.80 -19.26
N SER A 208 -4.29 15.32 -18.15
CA SER A 208 -2.86 15.36 -17.90
C SER A 208 -2.07 14.55 -18.95
N GLU A 209 -2.52 13.34 -19.30
CA GLU A 209 -1.89 12.50 -20.33
C GLU A 209 -1.94 13.14 -21.72
N GLU A 210 -3.09 13.71 -22.08
CA GLU A 210 -3.27 14.40 -23.36
C GLU A 210 -2.31 15.59 -23.49
N ARG A 211 -2.19 16.41 -22.43
CA ARG A 211 -1.22 17.52 -22.38
C ARG A 211 0.22 17.03 -22.44
N ALA A 212 0.58 16.03 -21.62
CA ALA A 212 1.93 15.47 -21.59
C ALA A 212 2.33 14.93 -22.98
N THR A 213 1.42 14.24 -23.67
CA THR A 213 1.64 13.74 -25.03
C THR A 213 1.83 14.88 -26.03
N ALA A 214 1.03 15.94 -25.94
CA ALA A 214 1.19 17.12 -26.79
C ALA A 214 2.56 17.78 -26.60
N PHE A 215 3.03 17.87 -25.36
CA PHE A 215 4.30 18.52 -25.03
C PHE A 215 5.54 17.69 -25.30
N LYS A 216 5.48 16.35 -25.18
CA LYS A 216 6.59 15.46 -25.55
C LYS A 216 7.08 15.76 -26.97
N ARG A 217 6.16 16.06 -27.89
CA ARG A 217 6.49 16.47 -29.27
C ARG A 217 7.35 17.73 -29.32
N ARG A 218 7.03 18.76 -28.54
CA ARG A 218 7.77 20.03 -28.45
C ARG A 218 9.13 19.87 -27.77
N SER A 219 9.19 19.07 -26.71
CA SER A 219 10.44 18.76 -26.03
C SER A 219 11.40 17.94 -26.90
N ALA A 220 10.89 17.20 -27.89
CA ALA A 220 11.68 16.42 -28.84
C ALA A 220 12.29 17.26 -29.98
N LEU A 221 11.80 18.49 -30.19
CA LEU A 221 12.34 19.40 -31.20
C LEU A 221 13.81 19.78 -30.91
N PRO A 222 14.59 20.16 -31.94
CA PRO A 222 15.91 20.74 -31.76
C PRO A 222 15.85 21.98 -30.86
N VAL A 223 16.89 22.23 -30.07
CA VAL A 223 16.93 23.39 -29.15
C VAL A 223 16.82 24.73 -29.89
N SER A 224 17.18 24.76 -31.18
CA SER A 224 17.07 25.91 -32.07
C SER A 224 15.66 26.17 -32.61
N ASP A 225 14.71 25.28 -32.38
CA ASP A 225 13.33 25.41 -32.87
C ASP A 225 12.54 26.35 -31.94
N SER A 226 11.78 27.29 -32.53
CA SER A 226 10.99 28.27 -31.75
C SER A 226 9.86 27.64 -30.95
N GLU A 227 9.43 26.41 -31.29
CA GLU A 227 8.45 25.66 -30.51
C GLU A 227 9.10 24.72 -29.48
N HIS A 228 10.43 24.68 -29.37
CA HIS A 228 11.12 23.87 -28.38
C HIS A 228 10.85 24.37 -26.96
N ILE A 229 10.47 23.45 -26.07
CA ILE A 229 10.27 23.71 -24.65
C ILE A 229 11.28 22.87 -23.85
N PRO A 230 12.10 23.50 -22.99
CA PRO A 230 13.00 22.77 -22.09
C PRO A 230 12.22 21.81 -21.16
N PRO A 231 12.74 20.60 -20.88
CA PRO A 231 12.07 19.61 -20.03
C PRO A 231 11.64 20.15 -18.65
N ALA A 232 12.48 20.95 -17.99
CA ALA A 232 12.16 21.52 -16.68
C ALA A 232 10.99 22.52 -16.73
N GLN A 233 10.92 23.34 -17.79
CA GLN A 233 9.82 24.27 -17.98
C GLN A 233 8.51 23.53 -18.29
N LEU A 234 8.60 22.43 -19.04
CA LEU A 234 7.49 21.53 -19.30
C LEU A 234 6.93 20.92 -18.00
N GLU A 235 7.78 20.35 -17.15
CA GLU A 235 7.35 19.76 -15.88
C GLU A 235 6.62 20.77 -14.99
N ASN A 236 7.13 22.02 -14.93
CA ASN A 236 6.48 23.11 -14.20
C ASN A 236 5.11 23.47 -14.78
N GLN A 237 4.98 23.58 -16.11
CA GLN A 237 3.70 23.88 -16.76
C GLN A 237 2.67 22.76 -16.53
N LEU A 238 3.09 21.49 -16.63
CA LEU A 238 2.23 20.35 -16.34
C LEU A 238 1.78 20.33 -14.88
N SER A 239 2.70 20.59 -13.95
CA SER A 239 2.41 20.66 -12.51
C SER A 239 1.37 21.74 -12.19
N GLN A 240 1.56 22.95 -12.71
CA GLN A 240 0.61 24.06 -12.52
C GLN A 240 -0.77 23.74 -13.13
N ALA A 241 -0.81 23.15 -14.33
CA ALA A 241 -2.06 22.77 -14.98
C ALA A 241 -2.81 21.70 -14.18
N ILE A 242 -2.10 20.72 -13.61
CA ILE A 242 -2.69 19.69 -12.74
C ILE A 242 -3.27 20.32 -11.47
N LEU A 243 -2.50 21.18 -10.79
CA LEU A 243 -2.97 21.85 -9.57
C LEU A 243 -4.22 22.70 -9.85
N SER A 244 -4.24 23.40 -10.99
CA SER A 244 -5.41 24.16 -11.44
C SER A 244 -6.62 23.26 -11.69
N ASP A 245 -6.46 22.14 -12.40
CA ASP A 245 -7.54 21.18 -12.64
C ASP A 245 -8.12 20.62 -11.33
N VAL A 246 -7.27 20.33 -10.36
CA VAL A 246 -7.67 19.83 -9.04
C VAL A 246 -8.46 20.91 -8.29
N SER A 247 -7.96 22.14 -8.24
CA SER A 247 -8.65 23.24 -7.56
C SER A 247 -9.99 23.63 -8.21
N GLY A 248 -10.12 23.43 -9.53
CA GLY A 248 -11.34 23.71 -10.28
C GLY A 248 -12.40 22.60 -10.23
N ALA A 249 -12.05 21.40 -9.76
CA ALA A 249 -12.96 20.27 -9.65
C ALA A 249 -13.70 20.27 -8.30
N SER A 250 -14.89 19.68 -8.26
CA SER A 250 -15.69 19.53 -7.03
C SER A 250 -16.34 18.15 -6.98
N ILE A 251 -16.59 17.68 -5.77
CA ILE A 251 -17.33 16.45 -5.49
C ILE A 251 -18.64 16.78 -4.77
N THR A 252 -19.66 15.94 -4.98
CA THR A 252 -20.89 15.96 -4.20
C THR A 252 -20.79 14.92 -3.10
N LEU A 253 -20.94 15.33 -1.85
CA LEU A 253 -20.88 14.43 -0.70
C LEU A 253 -22.20 13.67 -0.54
N HIS A 254 -22.11 12.44 -0.03
CA HIS A 254 -23.29 11.69 0.39
C HIS A 254 -24.12 12.49 1.42
N PRO A 255 -25.47 12.43 1.41
CA PRO A 255 -26.32 13.12 2.39
C PRO A 255 -25.95 12.86 3.85
N ASP A 256 -25.59 11.62 4.16
CA ASP A 256 -25.19 11.20 5.50
C ASP A 256 -23.66 11.21 5.70
N SER A 257 -22.91 11.88 4.81
CA SER A 257 -21.45 11.96 4.93
C SER A 257 -21.06 12.71 6.20
N PRO A 258 -20.11 12.18 7.00
CA PRO A 258 -19.54 12.90 8.14
C PRO A 258 -18.93 14.26 7.76
N TRP A 259 -18.49 14.42 6.50
CA TRP A 259 -17.97 15.67 5.96
C TRP A 259 -19.06 16.72 5.78
N ARG A 260 -20.29 16.28 5.45
CA ARG A 260 -21.45 17.19 5.30
C ARG A 260 -21.93 17.75 6.63
N ALA A 261 -21.63 17.10 7.75
CA ALA A 261 -21.87 17.68 9.07
C ALA A 261 -20.89 18.83 9.41
N LEU A 262 -19.75 18.91 8.71
CA LEU A 262 -18.71 19.93 8.94
C LEU A 262 -18.82 21.12 7.99
N HIS A 263 -19.60 21.00 6.91
CA HIS A 263 -19.71 21.98 5.83
C HIS A 263 -21.18 22.22 5.50
N THR A 264 -21.57 23.47 5.26
CA THR A 264 -22.98 23.83 4.97
C THR A 264 -23.45 23.36 3.60
N ASP A 265 -22.50 23.16 2.68
CA ASP A 265 -22.78 22.88 1.27
C ASP A 265 -22.70 21.37 0.97
N SER A 266 -23.56 20.90 0.05
CA SER A 266 -23.52 19.50 -0.40
C SER A 266 -22.35 19.20 -1.34
N THR A 267 -21.67 20.24 -1.82
CA THR A 267 -20.53 20.17 -2.73
C THR A 267 -19.26 20.69 -2.05
N MET A 268 -18.13 20.07 -2.36
CA MET A 268 -16.82 20.48 -1.84
C MET A 268 -15.77 20.43 -2.96
N THR A 269 -14.86 21.40 -2.97
CA THR A 269 -13.75 21.42 -3.94
C THR A 269 -12.77 20.28 -3.68
N LEU A 270 -12.15 19.77 -4.76
CA LEU A 270 -11.29 18.60 -4.67
C LEU A 270 -10.04 18.85 -3.82
N ASP A 271 -9.46 20.03 -3.94
CA ASP A 271 -8.28 20.46 -3.16
C ASP A 271 -8.56 20.48 -1.65
N ARG A 272 -9.73 20.98 -1.27
CA ARG A 272 -10.20 20.97 0.12
C ARG A 272 -10.42 19.56 0.62
N PHE A 273 -11.12 18.71 -0.15
CA PHE A 273 -11.33 17.33 0.24
C PHE A 273 -10.01 16.56 0.43
N ILE A 274 -9.07 16.71 -0.52
CA ILE A 274 -7.74 16.07 -0.46
C ILE A 274 -6.98 16.54 0.79
N SER A 275 -6.93 17.85 1.04
CA SER A 275 -6.18 18.42 2.16
C SER A 275 -6.80 18.09 3.53
N GLU A 276 -8.13 18.09 3.66
CA GLU A 276 -8.83 17.72 4.90
C GLU A 276 -8.70 16.22 5.21
N ASN A 277 -8.55 15.35 4.20
CA ASN A 277 -8.16 13.94 4.38
C ASN A 277 -6.67 13.75 4.71
N GLY A 278 -5.90 14.84 4.82
CA GLY A 278 -4.47 14.79 5.15
C GLY A 278 -3.56 14.36 4.01
N TRP A 279 -4.08 14.31 2.77
CA TRP A 279 -3.34 13.94 1.58
C TRP A 279 -2.60 15.14 0.98
N LEU A 280 -1.50 14.86 0.28
CA LEU A 280 -0.72 15.83 -0.47
C LEU A 280 -1.47 16.20 -1.74
N ALA A 281 -1.51 17.51 -2.05
CA ALA A 281 -2.06 17.99 -3.31
C ALA A 281 -1.28 17.35 -4.48
N PRO A 282 -1.95 16.61 -5.38
CA PRO A 282 -1.26 15.94 -6.47
C PRO A 282 -0.81 16.98 -7.50
N SER A 283 0.51 17.15 -7.66
CA SER A 283 1.12 18.11 -8.59
C SER A 283 1.81 17.44 -9.79
N SER A 284 1.65 16.13 -9.93
CA SER A 284 2.22 15.36 -11.04
C SER A 284 1.27 14.25 -11.44
N HIS A 285 1.44 13.74 -12.67
CA HIS A 285 0.67 12.62 -13.18
C HIS A 285 0.81 11.37 -12.29
N ASP A 286 2.02 11.12 -11.77
CA ASP A 286 2.26 10.02 -10.83
C ASP A 286 1.54 10.23 -9.49
N ALA A 287 1.52 11.46 -8.97
CA ALA A 287 0.81 11.77 -7.74
C ALA A 287 -0.70 11.61 -7.90
N LEU A 288 -1.26 12.04 -9.05
CA LEU A 288 -2.67 11.81 -9.39
C LEU A 288 -3.00 10.32 -9.49
N THR A 289 -2.19 9.58 -10.25
CA THR A 289 -2.38 8.14 -10.46
C THR A 289 -2.22 7.38 -9.15
N SER A 290 -1.24 7.76 -8.32
CA SER A 290 -1.03 7.18 -7.00
C SER A 290 -2.23 7.44 -6.09
N LEU A 291 -2.75 8.68 -6.06
CA LEU A 291 -3.95 8.99 -5.28
C LEU A 291 -5.16 8.17 -5.75
N ALA A 292 -5.39 8.07 -7.06
CA ALA A 292 -6.46 7.26 -7.63
C ALA A 292 -6.29 5.75 -7.34
N GLN A 293 -5.06 5.23 -7.42
CA GLN A 293 -4.74 3.85 -7.05
C GLN A 293 -4.97 3.61 -5.57
N VAL A 294 -4.62 4.56 -4.70
CA VAL A 294 -4.80 4.42 -3.26
C VAL A 294 -6.28 4.23 -2.90
N LEU A 295 -7.18 4.95 -3.57
CA LEU A 295 -8.63 4.87 -3.35
C LEU A 295 -9.21 3.51 -3.75
N THR A 296 -8.55 2.78 -4.65
CA THR A 296 -9.04 1.50 -5.18
C THR A 296 -8.30 0.29 -4.60
N GLN A 297 -7.13 0.49 -3.97
CA GLN A 297 -6.35 -0.56 -3.33
C GLN A 297 -6.90 -0.92 -1.94
N PRO A 298 -6.98 -2.23 -1.61
CA PRO A 298 -7.35 -2.64 -0.26
C PRO A 298 -6.30 -2.21 0.76
N LEU A 299 -6.73 -1.99 2.00
CA LEU A 299 -5.81 -1.85 3.12
C LEU A 299 -4.95 -3.12 3.24
N LEU A 300 -3.68 -2.91 3.53
CA LEU A 300 -2.72 -3.99 3.76
C LEU A 300 -3.20 -4.89 4.89
N ALA A 301 -3.28 -6.19 4.62
CA ALA A 301 -3.58 -7.20 5.63
C ALA A 301 -2.42 -7.30 6.62
N THR A 302 -2.73 -7.24 7.91
CA THR A 302 -1.75 -7.39 8.98
C THR A 302 -1.90 -8.80 9.57
N PRO A 303 -0.83 -9.60 9.68
CA PRO A 303 -0.95 -10.91 10.33
C PRO A 303 -1.21 -10.77 11.83
N PRO A 304 -1.72 -11.80 12.52
CA PRO A 304 -1.86 -11.79 13.98
C PRO A 304 -0.51 -11.50 14.65
N HIS A 305 -0.49 -10.58 15.61
CA HIS A 305 0.72 -10.05 16.27
C HIS A 305 1.70 -9.31 15.34
N GLY A 306 1.27 -8.88 14.15
CA GLY A 306 2.01 -7.98 13.27
C GLY A 306 3.44 -8.44 12.96
N ASN A 307 4.42 -7.58 13.21
CA ASN A 307 5.84 -7.86 13.01
C ASN A 307 6.53 -8.54 14.21
N PHE A 308 5.76 -9.12 15.15
CA PHE A 308 6.27 -9.74 16.38
C PHE A 308 7.12 -8.83 17.27
N GLY A 309 7.09 -7.51 17.07
CA GLY A 309 7.81 -6.58 17.93
C GLY A 309 7.15 -6.34 19.29
N GLY A 310 5.84 -6.62 19.41
CA GLY A 310 5.07 -6.36 20.62
C GLY A 310 5.27 -4.92 21.12
N ALA A 311 5.54 -4.78 22.42
CA ALA A 311 5.75 -3.48 23.04
C ALA A 311 6.97 -2.69 22.50
N LEU A 312 7.92 -3.34 21.83
CA LEU A 312 9.05 -2.69 21.17
C LEU A 312 8.65 -1.98 19.86
N CYS A 313 7.47 -2.29 19.32
CA CYS A 313 6.97 -1.75 18.05
C CYS A 313 5.64 -1.02 18.16
N TRP A 314 5.19 -0.73 19.37
CA TRP A 314 4.07 0.18 19.58
C TRP A 314 4.31 1.54 18.91
N SER A 315 3.23 2.27 18.63
CA SER A 315 3.36 3.65 18.12
C SER A 315 4.06 4.59 19.12
N ILE A 316 4.18 4.16 20.37
CA ILE A 316 5.14 4.68 21.35
C ILE A 316 5.95 3.46 21.82
N PRO A 317 7.12 3.18 21.22
CA PRO A 317 7.96 2.06 21.64
C PRO A 317 8.40 2.21 23.09
N LEU A 318 8.67 1.08 23.77
CA LEU A 318 9.35 1.10 25.06
C LEU A 318 10.70 1.84 24.95
N SER A 319 10.96 2.73 25.91
CA SER A 319 12.24 3.45 26.02
C SER A 319 13.39 2.46 26.28
N ASP A 320 14.63 2.85 25.96
CA ASP A 320 15.80 2.00 26.25
C ASP A 320 15.94 1.71 27.76
N GLU A 321 15.50 2.66 28.60
CA GLU A 321 15.41 2.49 30.05
C GLU A 321 14.36 1.44 30.43
N ASP A 322 13.15 1.52 29.87
CA ASP A 322 12.10 0.53 30.15
C ASP A 322 12.45 -0.85 29.62
N GLN A 323 13.09 -0.95 28.46
CA GLN A 323 13.63 -2.21 27.93
C GLN A 323 14.67 -2.80 28.89
N SER A 324 15.56 -1.97 29.44
CA SER A 324 16.54 -2.38 30.46
C SER A 324 15.86 -2.83 31.75
N ARG A 325 14.78 -2.17 32.18
CA ARG A 325 13.97 -2.56 33.35
C ARG A 325 13.21 -3.86 33.12
N VAL A 326 12.69 -4.11 31.91
CA VAL A 326 12.08 -5.39 31.52
C VAL A 326 13.12 -6.51 31.61
N LEU A 327 14.32 -6.31 31.05
CA LEU A 327 15.42 -7.26 31.13
C LEU A 327 15.88 -7.51 32.57
N ALA A 328 16.01 -6.47 33.39
CA ALA A 328 16.35 -6.61 34.80
C ALA A 328 15.29 -7.40 35.57
N ALA A 329 13.99 -7.13 35.31
CA ALA A 329 12.88 -7.86 35.92
C ALA A 329 12.93 -9.37 35.59
N ILE A 330 13.35 -9.72 34.39
CA ILE A 330 13.49 -11.11 33.95
C ILE A 330 14.74 -11.75 34.58
N THR A 331 15.90 -11.14 34.39
CA THR A 331 17.21 -11.71 34.79
C THR A 331 17.42 -11.80 36.29
N GLN A 332 16.80 -10.91 37.07
CA GLN A 332 16.87 -10.92 38.54
C GLN A 332 15.73 -11.72 39.17
N ASN A 333 14.91 -12.41 38.36
CA ASN A 333 13.65 -13.04 38.79
C ASN A 333 12.73 -12.08 39.59
N GLY A 334 12.77 -10.78 39.27
CA GLY A 334 11.95 -9.75 39.90
C GLY A 334 10.47 -9.77 39.51
N LEU A 335 10.02 -10.89 38.93
CA LEU A 335 8.63 -11.19 38.56
C LEU A 335 8.04 -12.35 39.39
N GLY A 336 8.87 -13.07 40.17
CA GLY A 336 8.43 -14.18 41.02
C GLY A 336 7.96 -15.43 40.26
N LEU A 337 8.48 -15.65 39.04
CA LEU A 337 8.08 -16.78 38.19
C LEU A 337 9.09 -17.94 38.33
N GLY A 338 8.62 -19.13 38.72
CA GLY A 338 9.46 -20.31 38.90
C GLY A 338 10.11 -20.77 37.59
N GLY A 339 11.43 -21.00 37.61
CA GLY A 339 12.19 -21.51 36.47
C GLY A 339 12.58 -20.47 35.41
N LEU A 340 12.23 -19.19 35.62
CA LEU A 340 12.73 -18.07 34.82
C LEU A 340 14.26 -17.97 35.03
N PRO A 341 15.08 -18.10 33.97
CA PRO A 341 16.53 -18.20 34.12
C PRO A 341 17.16 -16.92 34.70
N SER A 342 18.10 -17.12 35.63
CA SER A 342 19.05 -16.09 36.09
C SER A 342 20.30 -15.99 35.20
N ASP A 343 20.40 -16.82 34.17
CA ASP A 343 21.57 -17.00 33.30
C ASP A 343 21.31 -16.59 31.83
N GLU A 344 22.36 -16.64 31.00
CA GLU A 344 22.39 -16.17 29.61
C GLU A 344 21.47 -16.96 28.64
N GLN A 345 20.81 -18.03 29.07
CA GLN A 345 19.94 -18.87 28.22
C GLN A 345 18.67 -18.14 27.73
N GLY A 346 18.29 -17.04 28.38
CA GLY A 346 17.28 -16.09 27.91
C GLY A 346 15.81 -16.55 27.99
N VAL A 347 14.90 -15.65 27.64
CA VAL A 347 13.43 -15.85 27.68
C VAL A 347 12.97 -17.00 26.77
N LEU A 348 13.61 -17.16 25.61
CA LEU A 348 13.23 -18.18 24.63
C LEU A 348 13.44 -19.61 25.16
N SER A 349 14.53 -19.87 25.87
CA SER A 349 14.79 -21.18 26.48
C SER A 349 13.72 -21.51 27.54
N TYR A 350 13.36 -20.53 28.39
CA TYR A 350 12.31 -20.69 29.39
C TYR A 350 10.96 -21.09 28.78
N LEU A 351 10.55 -20.38 27.72
CA LEU A 351 9.24 -20.59 27.08
C LEU A 351 9.18 -21.89 26.28
N THR A 352 10.30 -22.38 25.76
CA THR A 352 10.34 -23.60 24.92
C THR A 352 10.50 -24.90 25.72
N ARG A 353 10.76 -24.84 27.04
CA ARG A 353 10.81 -26.04 27.90
C ARG A 353 9.46 -26.77 27.90
N ASN A 354 9.48 -28.02 27.43
CA ASN A 354 8.32 -28.91 27.24
C ASN A 354 7.34 -28.44 26.15
N LEU A 355 7.80 -27.65 25.18
CA LEU A 355 7.01 -27.31 24.00
C LEU A 355 7.08 -28.48 23.01
N GLU A 356 5.94 -29.11 22.75
CA GLU A 356 5.78 -30.10 21.69
C GLU A 356 5.32 -29.39 20.40
N LEU A 357 6.08 -29.56 19.31
CA LEU A 357 5.76 -29.00 18.00
C LEU A 357 5.43 -30.12 17.01
N THR A 358 4.35 -29.96 16.27
CA THR A 358 3.99 -30.85 15.16
C THR A 358 5.02 -30.76 14.02
N ALA A 359 4.96 -31.70 13.06
CA ALA A 359 5.82 -31.65 11.88
C ALA A 359 5.53 -30.40 11.01
N ASP A 360 4.26 -30.03 10.88
CA ASP A 360 3.83 -28.89 10.08
C ASP A 360 4.21 -27.54 10.72
N GLU A 361 4.07 -27.41 12.03
CA GLU A 361 4.51 -26.20 12.76
C GLU A 361 6.01 -25.97 12.60
N ARG A 362 6.83 -27.02 12.64
CA ARG A 362 8.29 -26.90 12.48
C ARG A 362 8.72 -26.34 11.13
N GLN A 363 7.88 -26.42 10.10
CA GLN A 363 8.14 -25.84 8.79
C GLN A 363 7.66 -24.38 8.66
N ASN A 364 6.88 -23.89 9.63
CA ASN A 364 6.34 -22.54 9.64
C ASN A 364 6.78 -21.76 10.90
N PRO A 365 7.89 -20.99 10.82
CA PRO A 365 8.40 -20.19 11.93
C PRO A 365 7.34 -19.30 12.61
N ARG A 366 6.38 -18.78 11.84
CA ARG A 366 5.31 -17.94 12.35
C ARG A 366 4.34 -18.72 13.24
N ALA A 367 3.95 -19.92 12.81
CA ALA A 367 3.10 -20.82 13.58
C ALA A 367 3.78 -21.24 14.90
N VAL A 368 5.09 -21.53 14.86
CA VAL A 368 5.86 -21.83 16.08
C VAL A 368 5.80 -20.69 17.10
N ILE A 369 6.00 -19.44 16.66
CA ILE A 369 5.92 -18.27 17.57
C ILE A 369 4.51 -18.12 18.14
N GLN A 370 3.46 -18.34 17.33
CA GLN A 370 2.08 -18.28 17.80
C GLN A 370 1.76 -19.37 18.83
N ALA A 371 2.18 -20.62 18.58
CA ALA A 371 2.05 -21.72 19.53
C ALA A 371 2.80 -21.43 20.84
N LEU A 372 3.99 -20.82 20.75
CA LEU A 372 4.78 -20.39 21.91
C LEU A 372 4.02 -19.35 22.75
N LEU A 373 3.44 -18.33 22.11
CA LEU A 373 2.66 -17.28 22.80
C LEU A 373 1.41 -17.83 23.48
N ALA A 374 0.79 -18.87 22.92
CA ALA A 374 -0.38 -19.51 23.50
C ALA A 374 -0.07 -20.35 24.76
N THR A 375 1.21 -20.63 25.06
CA THR A 375 1.57 -21.45 26.21
C THR A 375 1.21 -20.78 27.56
N PRO A 376 0.84 -21.55 28.60
CA PRO A 376 0.60 -21.00 29.93
C PRO A 376 1.78 -20.21 30.50
N LYS A 377 3.02 -20.61 30.17
CA LYS A 377 4.24 -19.91 30.60
C LYS A 377 4.37 -18.53 29.95
N ALA A 378 4.07 -18.42 28.65
CA ALA A 378 4.07 -17.13 27.96
C ALA A 378 3.00 -16.20 28.53
N GLN A 379 1.78 -16.70 28.72
CA GLN A 379 0.68 -15.92 29.30
C GLN A 379 1.01 -15.43 30.72
N ALA A 380 1.60 -16.29 31.57
CA ALA A 380 2.03 -15.90 32.91
C ALA A 380 3.13 -14.82 32.89
N LEU A 381 4.11 -14.93 31.98
CA LEU A 381 5.17 -13.95 31.81
C LEU A 381 4.62 -12.59 31.36
N GLY A 382 3.76 -12.58 30.34
CA GLY A 382 3.15 -11.35 29.82
C GLY A 382 2.30 -10.65 30.88
N LEU A 383 1.50 -11.39 31.63
CA LEU A 383 0.68 -10.85 32.72
C LEU A 383 1.53 -10.26 33.86
N ALA A 384 2.63 -10.92 34.22
CA ALA A 384 3.54 -10.42 35.25
C ALA A 384 4.22 -9.11 34.82
N LEU A 385 4.64 -9.02 33.55
CA LEU A 385 5.22 -7.81 32.96
C LEU A 385 4.18 -6.68 32.88
N GLU A 386 2.98 -6.94 32.35
CA GLU A 386 1.90 -5.96 32.27
C GLU A 386 1.61 -5.35 33.65
N ARG A 387 1.48 -6.17 34.69
CA ARG A 387 1.23 -5.70 36.06
C ARG A 387 2.38 -4.85 36.60
N LYS A 388 3.63 -5.28 36.39
CA LYS A 388 4.82 -4.56 36.87
C LYS A 388 4.93 -3.16 36.27
N PHE A 389 4.55 -3.01 34.99
CA PHE A 389 4.62 -1.76 34.25
C PHE A 389 3.29 -1.01 34.14
N LYS A 390 2.24 -1.47 34.85
CA LYS A 390 0.89 -0.89 34.82
C LYS A 390 0.31 -0.76 33.40
N GLY A 391 0.62 -1.71 32.52
CA GLY A 391 0.17 -1.68 31.12
C GLY A 391 -1.35 -1.78 31.00
N PHE A 392 -1.93 -1.15 29.99
CA PHE A 392 -3.37 -1.23 29.73
C PHE A 392 -3.78 -2.66 29.32
N SER A 393 -4.64 -3.30 30.11
CA SER A 393 -4.99 -4.71 29.91
C SER A 393 -5.93 -4.90 28.71
N THR A 394 -5.43 -5.58 27.69
CA THR A 394 -6.19 -6.09 26.53
C THR A 394 -5.76 -7.51 26.23
N PRO A 395 -6.59 -8.33 25.53
CA PRO A 395 -6.16 -9.65 25.07
C PRO A 395 -4.84 -9.64 24.27
N ASP A 396 -4.54 -8.56 23.57
CA ASP A 396 -3.31 -8.40 22.78
C ASP A 396 -2.11 -7.94 23.64
N SER A 397 -2.35 -7.17 24.70
CA SER A 397 -1.30 -6.58 25.57
C SER A 397 -0.40 -7.63 26.21
N ILE A 398 -0.96 -8.76 26.67
CA ILE A 398 -0.18 -9.85 27.29
C ILE A 398 0.89 -10.36 26.32
N ASN A 399 0.49 -10.63 25.07
CA ASN A 399 1.41 -11.13 24.03
C ASN A 399 2.43 -10.06 23.63
N ASP A 400 2.04 -8.79 23.59
CA ASP A 400 2.95 -7.69 23.28
C ASP A 400 4.11 -7.59 24.28
N TRP A 401 3.85 -7.79 25.57
CA TRP A 401 4.88 -7.82 26.61
C TRP A 401 5.81 -9.04 26.49
N VAL A 402 5.28 -10.22 26.16
CA VAL A 402 6.08 -11.43 25.93
C VAL A 402 7.00 -11.25 24.73
N LEU A 403 6.47 -10.73 23.62
CA LEU A 403 7.23 -10.45 22.40
C LEU A 403 8.35 -9.43 22.66
N ALA A 404 8.08 -8.40 23.46
CA ALA A 404 9.09 -7.43 23.85
C ALA A 404 10.20 -8.06 24.71
N ALA A 405 9.83 -8.92 25.67
CA ALA A 405 10.78 -9.67 26.47
C ALA A 405 11.65 -10.61 25.62
N LEU A 406 11.04 -11.31 24.65
CA LEU A 406 11.76 -12.16 23.69
C LEU A 406 12.73 -11.36 22.84
N GLY A 407 12.26 -10.27 22.22
CA GLY A 407 13.09 -9.41 21.37
C GLY A 407 14.27 -8.81 22.14
N ALA A 408 14.02 -8.22 23.31
CA ALA A 408 15.07 -7.64 24.15
C ALA A 408 16.08 -8.69 24.64
N SER A 409 15.61 -9.89 25.02
CA SER A 409 16.48 -10.98 25.47
C SER A 409 17.34 -11.53 24.33
N LEU A 410 16.77 -11.69 23.14
CA LEU A 410 17.48 -12.23 21.97
C LEU A 410 18.50 -11.24 21.39
N GLU A 411 18.27 -9.93 21.52
CA GLU A 411 19.18 -8.90 21.03
C GLU A 411 20.32 -8.55 22.00
N ARG A 412 20.27 -9.01 23.26
CA ARG A 412 21.29 -8.71 24.27
C ARG A 412 22.70 -9.06 23.75
N PRO A 413 23.62 -8.10 23.58
CA PRO A 413 24.94 -8.39 23.03
C PRO A 413 25.71 -9.37 23.94
N SER A 414 26.41 -10.34 23.34
CA SER A 414 27.52 -10.97 24.06
C SER A 414 28.65 -9.95 24.15
N VAL A 415 29.26 -9.82 25.34
CA VAL A 415 30.21 -8.74 25.70
C VAL A 415 31.37 -8.57 24.70
N ALA A 416 31.69 -9.60 23.91
CA ALA A 416 32.78 -9.59 22.93
C ALA A 416 32.44 -9.09 21.51
N ILE A 417 31.15 -9.02 21.10
CA ILE A 417 30.78 -8.83 19.66
C ILE A 417 30.20 -7.42 19.38
N SER A 418 29.81 -6.67 20.42
CA SER A 418 28.99 -5.45 20.28
C SER A 418 29.66 -4.25 19.61
N ALA A 419 30.99 -4.21 19.49
CA ALA A 419 31.72 -3.03 19.01
C ALA A 419 32.00 -3.02 17.49
N LEU A 420 31.67 -4.10 16.76
CA LEU A 420 32.13 -4.29 15.37
C LEU A 420 31.02 -4.22 14.31
N ASN A 421 29.74 -4.21 14.69
CA ASN A 421 28.64 -4.21 13.72
C ASN A 421 27.98 -2.84 13.60
N PRO A 422 27.66 -2.37 12.36
CA PRO A 422 26.86 -1.16 12.18
C PRO A 422 25.51 -1.28 12.88
N VAL A 423 25.09 -0.20 13.54
CA VAL A 423 23.87 -0.16 14.39
C VAL A 423 22.61 -0.58 13.62
N ARG A 424 22.49 -0.20 12.35
CA ARG A 424 21.30 -0.47 11.52
C ARG A 424 21.22 -1.91 11.01
N THR A 425 22.34 -2.54 10.67
CA THR A 425 22.38 -3.85 9.99
C THR A 425 22.70 -5.02 10.93
N GLY A 426 22.92 -4.74 12.22
CA GLY A 426 23.18 -5.73 13.25
C GLY A 426 21.91 -6.38 13.83
N VAL A 427 21.90 -7.70 13.92
CA VAL A 427 20.82 -8.51 14.51
C VAL A 427 21.43 -9.58 15.43
N ALA A 428 21.20 -9.47 16.75
CA ALA A 428 21.73 -10.42 17.74
C ALA A 428 23.25 -10.71 17.59
N GLY A 429 24.04 -9.68 17.29
CA GLY A 429 25.48 -9.78 17.05
C GLY A 429 25.89 -10.27 15.64
N PHE A 430 24.94 -10.53 14.74
CA PHE A 430 25.17 -10.88 13.34
C PHE A 430 25.02 -9.64 12.44
N ASN A 431 25.96 -9.38 11.54
CA ASN A 431 25.83 -8.28 10.56
C ASN A 431 25.20 -8.79 9.26
N LEU A 432 23.96 -8.39 9.00
CA LEU A 432 23.26 -8.72 7.75
C LEU A 432 23.99 -8.17 6.52
N ALA A 433 24.67 -7.03 6.66
CA ALA A 433 25.36 -6.31 5.59
C ALA A 433 26.86 -6.66 5.45
N SER A 434 27.33 -7.73 6.10
CA SER A 434 28.72 -8.18 6.00
C SER A 434 29.19 -8.35 4.56
N GLU A 435 30.47 -8.08 4.29
CA GLU A 435 31.09 -8.23 2.96
C GLU A 435 30.90 -9.64 2.38
N GLU A 436 30.82 -10.65 3.27
CA GLU A 436 30.57 -12.04 2.90
C GLU A 436 29.19 -12.26 2.26
N HIS A 437 28.25 -11.35 2.45
CA HIS A 437 26.88 -11.45 1.92
C HIS A 437 26.68 -10.64 0.62
N TRP A 438 27.61 -9.77 0.26
CA TRP A 438 27.49 -8.93 -0.92
C TRP A 438 27.39 -9.79 -2.19
N GLY A 439 26.42 -9.51 -3.05
CA GLY A 439 26.17 -10.29 -4.27
C GLY A 439 25.61 -11.69 -4.00
N LYS A 440 25.15 -12.00 -2.78
CA LYS A 440 24.48 -13.27 -2.46
C LYS A 440 22.96 -13.11 -2.33
N PRO A 441 22.18 -14.17 -2.60
CA PRO A 441 20.73 -14.15 -2.40
C PRO A 441 20.36 -14.01 -0.91
N PRO A 442 19.25 -13.31 -0.56
CA PRO A 442 18.79 -13.10 0.82
C PRO A 442 18.64 -14.37 1.64
N ALA A 443 18.20 -15.47 1.02
CA ALA A 443 18.10 -16.78 1.67
C ALA A 443 19.44 -17.27 2.26
N THR A 444 20.57 -16.89 1.65
CA THR A 444 21.91 -17.22 2.16
C THR A 444 22.21 -16.45 3.44
N VAL A 445 21.77 -15.19 3.54
CA VAL A 445 21.93 -14.34 4.72
C VAL A 445 21.08 -14.88 5.88
N VAL A 446 19.83 -15.27 5.61
CA VAL A 446 18.94 -15.89 6.62
C VAL A 446 19.52 -17.20 7.15
N LYS A 447 20.09 -18.03 6.27
CA LYS A 447 20.80 -19.25 6.66
C LYS A 447 22.02 -18.94 7.53
N GLY A 448 22.80 -17.91 7.17
CA GLY A 448 23.92 -17.40 7.96
C GLY A 448 23.50 -16.98 9.37
N LEU A 449 22.43 -16.19 9.48
CA LEU A 449 21.86 -15.79 10.76
C LEU A 449 21.41 -17.00 11.60
N THR A 450 20.72 -17.95 10.99
CA THR A 450 20.26 -19.17 11.68
C THR A 450 21.43 -19.96 12.26
N ASN A 451 22.51 -20.14 11.48
CA ASN A 451 23.72 -20.79 11.94
C ASN A 451 24.42 -20.01 13.07
N HIS A 452 24.45 -18.68 12.98
CA HIS A 452 24.99 -17.80 14.02
C HIS A 452 24.22 -17.93 15.33
N LEU A 453 22.88 -18.00 15.28
CA LEU A 453 22.05 -18.19 16.47
C LEU A 453 22.30 -19.54 17.16
N ILE A 454 22.56 -20.59 16.38
CA ILE A 454 22.92 -21.91 16.94
C ILE A 454 24.29 -21.87 17.60
N ALA A 455 25.30 -21.34 16.89
CA ALA A 455 26.69 -21.38 17.33
C ALA A 455 26.97 -20.41 18.50
N ASN A 456 26.38 -19.20 18.47
CA ASN A 456 26.79 -18.09 19.33
C ASN A 456 25.72 -17.67 20.36
N ARG A 457 24.51 -18.23 20.29
CA ARG A 457 23.38 -17.86 21.18
C ARG A 457 22.74 -19.06 21.90
N SER A 458 23.33 -20.25 21.77
CA SER A 458 22.83 -21.49 22.39
C SER A 458 21.36 -21.81 22.06
N ILE A 459 20.88 -21.35 20.90
CA ILE A 459 19.52 -21.64 20.43
C ILE A 459 19.54 -23.02 19.75
N SER A 460 18.60 -23.89 20.11
CA SER A 460 18.50 -25.21 19.48
C SER A 460 18.27 -25.10 17.97
N ALA A 461 18.77 -26.07 17.20
CA ALA A 461 18.58 -26.10 15.75
C ALA A 461 17.10 -26.09 15.33
N VAL A 462 16.21 -26.66 16.16
CA VAL A 462 14.76 -26.66 15.95
C VAL A 462 14.16 -25.25 16.09
N MET A 463 14.64 -24.45 17.05
CA MET A 463 14.09 -23.12 17.34
C MET A 463 14.81 -21.98 16.61
N ALA A 464 15.99 -22.23 16.02
CA ALA A 464 16.77 -21.21 15.34
C ALA A 464 16.02 -20.51 14.18
N PRO A 465 15.24 -21.21 13.32
CA PRO A 465 14.43 -20.55 12.29
C PRO A 465 13.34 -19.63 12.86
N ALA A 466 12.69 -20.04 13.96
CA ALA A 466 11.68 -19.21 14.64
C ALA A 466 12.31 -17.98 15.31
N ALA A 467 13.47 -18.13 15.95
CA ALA A 467 14.21 -17.02 16.53
C ALA A 467 14.69 -16.02 15.45
N ALA A 468 15.22 -16.53 14.33
CA ALA A 468 15.59 -15.71 13.18
C ALA A 468 14.37 -14.96 12.61
N HIS A 469 13.23 -15.64 12.46
CA HIS A 469 11.99 -15.01 11.98
C HIS A 469 11.52 -13.89 12.92
N LEU A 470 11.53 -14.11 14.24
CA LEU A 470 11.15 -13.09 15.22
C LEU A 470 12.05 -11.85 15.13
N LEU A 471 13.38 -12.05 15.09
CA LEU A 471 14.35 -10.97 15.00
C LEU A 471 14.24 -10.18 13.67
N LEU A 472 14.17 -10.89 12.54
CA LEU A 472 14.06 -10.28 11.21
C LEU A 472 12.73 -9.53 11.05
N SER A 473 11.64 -10.02 11.63
CA SER A 473 10.31 -9.39 11.48
C SER A 473 10.32 -7.92 11.88
N ARG A 474 11.10 -7.56 12.90
CA ARG A 474 11.23 -6.17 13.36
C ARG A 474 12.37 -5.40 12.71
N LYS A 475 13.52 -6.05 12.48
CA LYS A 475 14.77 -5.38 12.11
C LYS A 475 15.03 -5.35 10.61
N ALA A 476 14.66 -6.40 9.89
CA ALA A 476 14.93 -6.57 8.46
C ALA A 476 13.83 -7.43 7.80
N PRO A 477 12.57 -6.95 7.79
CA PRO A 477 11.41 -7.69 7.29
C PRO A 477 11.51 -8.07 5.81
N GLU A 478 12.36 -7.40 5.03
CA GLU A 478 12.65 -7.71 3.63
C GLU A 478 13.16 -9.14 3.42
N PHE A 479 13.81 -9.73 4.43
CA PHE A 479 14.29 -11.11 4.39
C PHE A 479 13.19 -12.15 4.63
N LEU A 480 11.98 -11.72 5.00
CA LEU A 480 10.83 -12.60 5.29
C LEU A 480 9.77 -12.59 4.19
N VAL A 481 9.95 -11.79 3.15
CA VAL A 481 9.08 -11.80 1.97
C VAL A 481 9.24 -13.12 1.23
N ARG A 482 8.14 -13.63 0.68
CA ARG A 482 8.09 -14.93 0.01
C ARG A 482 8.55 -14.82 -1.44
N ASP A 483 9.04 -15.92 -1.98
CA ASP A 483 9.35 -16.08 -3.41
C ASP A 483 10.30 -15.02 -3.97
N ILE A 484 11.31 -14.62 -3.19
CA ILE A 484 12.37 -13.71 -3.67
C ILE A 484 13.24 -14.49 -4.67
N PRO A 485 13.34 -14.05 -5.94
CA PRO A 485 14.17 -14.72 -6.93
C PRO A 485 15.65 -14.72 -6.52
N SER A 486 16.38 -15.79 -6.82
CA SER A 486 17.82 -15.91 -6.49
C SER A 486 18.70 -14.86 -7.17
N GLN A 487 18.22 -14.25 -8.26
CA GLN A 487 18.88 -13.19 -9.00
C GLN A 487 18.83 -11.85 -8.24
N VAL A 488 17.90 -11.69 -7.29
CA VAL A 488 17.85 -10.54 -6.39
C VAL A 488 18.90 -10.76 -5.31
N VAL A 489 20.03 -10.08 -5.44
CA VAL A 489 21.17 -10.23 -4.53
C VAL A 489 21.41 -8.98 -3.69
N TYR A 490 21.96 -9.18 -2.49
CA TYR A 490 22.26 -8.09 -1.55
C TYR A 490 23.18 -7.04 -2.20
N GLY A 491 22.74 -5.77 -2.19
CA GLY A 491 23.48 -4.63 -2.75
C GLY A 491 23.30 -4.38 -4.26
N SER A 492 22.41 -5.13 -4.92
CA SER A 492 21.96 -4.82 -6.29
C SER A 492 20.96 -3.65 -6.30
N HIS A 493 20.72 -3.04 -7.48
CA HIS A 493 19.70 -1.98 -7.61
C HIS A 493 18.29 -2.50 -7.33
N THR A 494 18.01 -3.75 -7.70
CA THR A 494 16.74 -4.43 -7.40
C THR A 494 16.56 -4.58 -5.90
N TRP A 495 17.60 -5.02 -5.17
CA TRP A 495 17.55 -5.14 -3.72
C TRP A 495 17.27 -3.80 -3.05
N MET A 496 17.96 -2.72 -3.46
CA MET A 496 17.71 -1.36 -2.95
C MET A 496 16.23 -0.93 -3.13
N ASN A 497 15.68 -1.10 -4.34
CA ASN A 497 14.28 -0.73 -4.62
C ASN A 497 13.30 -1.60 -3.81
N PHE A 498 13.61 -2.88 -3.69
CA PHE A 498 12.81 -3.86 -2.96
C PHE A 498 12.76 -3.58 -1.46
N THR A 499 13.90 -3.35 -0.80
CA THR A 499 13.95 -3.05 0.65
C THR A 499 13.26 -1.72 0.96
N THR A 500 13.40 -0.73 0.07
CA THR A 500 12.64 0.53 0.15
C THR A 500 11.12 0.26 0.14
N ALA A 501 10.64 -0.58 -0.77
CA ALA A 501 9.23 -0.93 -0.86
C ALA A 501 8.73 -1.69 0.39
N VAL A 502 9.52 -2.63 0.90
CA VAL A 502 9.20 -3.36 2.13
C VAL A 502 9.10 -2.41 3.32
N ALA A 503 10.07 -1.52 3.50
CA ALA A 503 10.05 -0.53 4.58
C ALA A 503 8.79 0.34 4.56
N ARG A 504 8.29 0.71 3.36
CA ARG A 504 7.04 1.45 3.20
C ARG A 504 5.80 0.63 3.55
N ILE A 505 5.78 -0.65 3.20
CA ILE A 505 4.68 -1.57 3.55
C ILE A 505 4.63 -1.74 5.07
N GLU A 506 5.78 -1.98 5.70
CA GLU A 506 5.92 -2.18 7.13
C GLU A 506 5.60 -0.91 7.94
N ALA A 507 5.94 0.26 7.39
CA ALA A 507 5.53 1.56 7.90
C ALA A 507 4.01 1.76 7.93
N GLN A 508 3.30 1.22 6.93
CA GLN A 508 1.84 1.31 6.83
C GLN A 508 1.14 0.23 7.66
N ALA A 509 1.64 -1.00 7.62
CA ALA A 509 1.08 -2.18 8.29
C ALA A 509 2.21 -3.14 8.73
N PRO A 510 2.67 -3.04 9.98
CA PRO A 510 3.77 -3.88 10.48
C PRO A 510 3.48 -5.38 10.36
N GLY A 511 4.39 -6.13 9.75
CA GLY A 511 4.33 -7.56 9.48
C GLY A 511 3.67 -7.93 8.15
N ALA A 512 3.06 -6.97 7.43
CA ALA A 512 2.33 -7.25 6.20
C ALA A 512 3.23 -7.82 5.09
N SER A 513 4.50 -7.40 5.02
CA SER A 513 5.42 -7.87 3.97
C SER A 513 5.71 -9.37 4.07
N SER A 514 5.65 -9.97 5.27
CA SER A 514 5.82 -11.42 5.48
C SER A 514 4.68 -12.29 4.90
N LEU A 515 3.56 -11.65 4.56
CA LEU A 515 2.43 -12.28 3.86
C LEU A 515 2.50 -12.09 2.34
N MET A 516 3.45 -11.30 1.85
CA MET A 516 3.55 -10.94 0.44
C MET A 516 4.60 -11.76 -0.29
N THR A 517 4.37 -11.96 -1.59
CA THR A 517 5.42 -12.38 -2.52
C THR A 517 6.24 -11.20 -3.00
N PHE A 518 7.43 -11.45 -3.53
CA PHE A 518 8.29 -10.44 -4.15
C PHE A 518 7.53 -9.57 -5.19
N ALA A 519 6.74 -10.20 -6.07
CA ALA A 519 5.96 -9.50 -7.07
C ALA A 519 4.86 -8.60 -6.46
N GLN A 520 4.21 -9.05 -5.38
CA GLN A 520 3.20 -8.24 -4.68
C GLN A 520 3.82 -7.00 -4.05
N VAL A 521 5.01 -7.12 -3.43
CA VAL A 521 5.76 -6.00 -2.87
C VAL A 521 6.11 -4.98 -3.95
N LEU A 522 6.70 -5.41 -5.08
CA LEU A 522 7.03 -4.51 -6.19
C LEU A 522 5.80 -3.85 -6.79
N THR A 523 4.66 -4.54 -6.80
CA THR A 523 3.42 -3.92 -7.27
C THR A 523 2.93 -2.84 -6.31
N HIS A 524 3.08 -3.02 -4.99
CA HIS A 524 2.75 -1.96 -4.01
C HIS A 524 3.69 -0.76 -4.12
N ALA A 525 4.95 -0.99 -4.51
CA ALA A 525 5.95 0.06 -4.72
C ALA A 525 5.58 1.07 -5.83
N THR A 526 4.63 0.71 -6.72
CA THR A 526 4.13 1.57 -7.81
C THR A 526 3.45 2.85 -7.32
N THR A 527 2.91 2.81 -6.11
CA THR A 527 2.14 3.92 -5.54
C THR A 527 3.09 4.87 -4.84
N SER A 528 3.04 6.16 -5.15
CA SER A 528 3.79 7.20 -4.44
C SER A 528 3.19 7.48 -3.06
N PRO A 529 3.98 7.94 -2.07
CA PRO A 529 3.45 8.54 -0.86
C PRO A 529 2.44 9.63 -1.17
N ILE A 530 1.27 9.53 -0.56
CA ILE A 530 0.20 10.50 -0.72
C ILE A 530 -0.01 11.33 0.55
N THR A 531 0.76 11.07 1.61
CA THR A 531 0.76 11.88 2.85
C THR A 531 2.17 12.36 3.15
N ALA A 532 2.29 13.49 3.87
CA ALA A 532 3.59 14.00 4.32
C ALA A 532 4.37 12.97 5.15
N ARG A 533 3.66 12.19 5.98
CA ARG A 533 4.25 11.12 6.79
C ARG A 533 4.84 10.03 5.91
N GLU A 534 4.07 9.50 4.95
CA GLU A 534 4.57 8.48 4.02
C GLU A 534 5.76 9.02 3.21
N GLN A 535 5.77 10.30 2.84
CA GLN A 535 6.87 10.91 2.10
C GLN A 535 8.15 10.95 2.92
N MET A 536 8.06 11.28 4.22
CA MET A 536 9.19 11.23 5.14
C MET A 536 9.71 9.79 5.34
N MET A 537 8.82 8.82 5.47
CA MET A 537 9.20 7.42 5.66
C MET A 537 9.83 6.82 4.39
N ASP A 538 9.29 7.15 3.22
CA ASP A 538 9.85 6.78 1.92
C ASP A 538 11.25 7.40 1.71
N TYR A 539 11.43 8.66 2.10
CA TYR A 539 12.75 9.32 2.08
C TYR A 539 13.76 8.59 2.96
N ALA A 540 13.40 8.29 4.21
CA ALA A 540 14.28 7.59 5.15
C ALA A 540 14.64 6.18 4.65
N ALA A 541 13.65 5.43 4.15
CA ALA A 541 13.87 4.11 3.57
C ALA A 541 14.81 4.14 2.35
N GLN A 542 14.65 5.11 1.45
CA GLN A 542 15.54 5.28 0.31
C GLN A 542 16.97 5.64 0.74
N ARG A 543 17.11 6.54 1.72
CA ARG A 543 18.42 6.92 2.27
C ARG A 543 19.17 5.70 2.80
N ASP A 544 18.53 4.91 3.65
CA ASP A 544 19.13 3.72 4.27
C ASP A 544 19.52 2.67 3.22
N ALA A 545 18.63 2.41 2.26
CA ALA A 545 18.91 1.47 1.17
C ALA A 545 20.03 1.96 0.23
N LEU A 546 20.16 3.28 0.03
CA LEU A 546 21.26 3.88 -0.74
C LEU A 546 22.59 3.80 -0.01
N VAL A 547 22.62 3.92 1.33
CA VAL A 547 23.82 3.68 2.12
C VAL A 547 24.33 2.26 1.88
N ASP A 548 23.46 1.25 2.02
CA ASP A 548 23.83 -0.15 1.79
C ASP A 548 24.35 -0.36 0.37
N TRP A 549 23.64 0.17 -0.62
CA TRP A 549 24.06 0.07 -2.02
C TRP A 549 25.40 0.77 -2.28
N GLY A 550 25.60 1.97 -1.71
CA GLY A 550 26.81 2.76 -1.86
C GLY A 550 28.05 2.08 -1.26
N VAL A 551 27.90 1.45 -0.09
CA VAL A 551 28.96 0.65 0.54
C VAL A 551 29.30 -0.58 -0.30
N VAL A 552 28.29 -1.36 -0.71
CA VAL A 552 28.52 -2.60 -1.50
C VAL A 552 29.20 -2.31 -2.85
N ASN A 553 28.92 -1.15 -3.45
CA ASN A 553 29.43 -0.75 -4.76
C ASN A 553 30.68 0.17 -4.69
N GLY A 554 31.27 0.35 -3.50
CA GLY A 554 32.57 1.03 -3.34
C GLY A 554 32.53 2.56 -3.46
N PHE A 555 31.37 3.19 -3.30
CA PHE A 555 31.24 4.65 -3.31
C PHE A 555 31.55 5.32 -1.96
N MET A 556 31.44 4.55 -0.87
CA MET A 556 31.75 5.00 0.49
C MET A 556 32.14 3.80 1.36
N PRO A 557 33.03 3.98 2.35
CA PRO A 557 33.35 2.94 3.32
C PRO A 557 32.19 2.74 4.30
N ALA A 558 32.09 1.55 4.89
CA ALA A 558 31.12 1.29 5.96
C ALA A 558 31.44 2.14 7.21
N SER A 559 30.39 2.68 7.84
CA SER A 559 30.48 3.46 9.08
C SER A 559 29.85 2.68 10.25
N ALA A 560 30.59 2.44 11.32
CA ALA A 560 30.07 1.74 12.50
C ALA A 560 28.94 2.51 13.20
N GLU A 561 29.00 3.85 13.18
CA GLU A 561 27.98 4.75 13.73
C GLU A 561 26.85 5.07 12.73
N ASP A 562 26.91 4.53 11.52
CA ASP A 562 25.97 4.80 10.41
C ASP A 562 25.86 6.29 10.04
N VAL A 563 26.96 7.04 10.22
CA VAL A 563 27.05 8.48 9.90
C VAL A 563 27.73 8.68 8.55
N TYR A 564 27.05 9.40 7.65
CA TYR A 564 27.51 9.76 6.31
C TYR A 564 27.23 11.22 5.99
N THR A 565 28.15 11.85 5.26
CA THR A 565 28.05 13.25 4.82
C THR A 565 27.09 13.43 3.64
N ASP A 566 26.56 14.64 3.49
CA ASP A 566 25.64 14.99 2.40
C ASP A 566 26.30 14.83 1.03
N VAL A 567 27.60 15.12 0.92
CA VAL A 567 28.37 14.96 -0.32
C VAL A 567 28.46 13.49 -0.71
N GLN A 568 28.72 12.59 0.25
CA GLN A 568 28.73 11.16 0.00
C GLN A 568 27.36 10.65 -0.47
N MET A 569 26.28 11.08 0.20
CA MET A 569 24.92 10.69 -0.18
C MET A 569 24.52 11.23 -1.56
N SER A 570 24.90 12.47 -1.90
CA SER A 570 24.67 13.06 -3.22
C SER A 570 25.38 12.27 -4.32
N ASN A 571 26.67 11.95 -4.12
CA ASN A 571 27.46 11.17 -5.08
C ASN A 571 26.86 9.78 -5.30
N VAL A 572 26.45 9.09 -4.23
CA VAL A 572 25.82 7.78 -4.32
C VAL A 572 24.47 7.83 -5.01
N SER A 573 23.63 8.81 -4.67
CA SER A 573 22.34 9.02 -5.34
C SER A 573 22.54 9.25 -6.84
N GLN A 574 23.47 10.12 -7.24
CA GLN A 574 23.77 10.38 -8.65
C GLN A 574 24.24 9.10 -9.37
N ALA A 575 25.16 8.35 -8.77
CA ALA A 575 25.65 7.11 -9.35
C ALA A 575 24.56 6.04 -9.50
N PHE A 576 23.72 5.87 -8.47
CA PHE A 576 22.58 4.98 -8.50
C PHE A 576 21.61 5.37 -9.62
N ASN A 577 21.24 6.66 -9.71
CA ASN A 577 20.35 7.16 -10.75
C ASN A 577 20.92 6.94 -12.16
N ASN A 578 22.23 7.09 -12.36
CA ASN A 578 22.89 6.80 -13.64
C ASN A 578 22.76 5.32 -14.00
N GLN A 579 23.04 4.41 -13.06
CA GLN A 579 22.89 2.98 -13.28
C GLN A 579 21.45 2.59 -13.58
N VAL A 580 20.48 3.05 -12.78
CA VAL A 580 19.06 2.77 -13.01
C VAL A 580 18.57 3.35 -14.34
N THR A 581 19.05 4.53 -14.76
CA THR A 581 18.72 5.11 -16.06
C THR A 581 19.19 4.21 -17.21
N GLU A 582 20.41 3.68 -17.13
CA GLU A 582 20.93 2.77 -18.15
C GLU A 582 20.16 1.44 -18.19
N LEU A 583 19.91 0.84 -17.02
CA LEU A 583 19.19 -0.44 -16.92
C LEU A 583 17.72 -0.30 -17.34
N SER A 584 17.05 0.79 -16.98
CA SER A 584 15.65 1.03 -17.37
C SER A 584 15.51 1.29 -18.88
N ALA A 585 16.50 1.94 -19.50
CA ALA A 585 16.55 2.07 -20.95
C ALA A 585 16.73 0.69 -21.62
N ALA A 586 17.59 -0.17 -21.07
CA ALA A 586 17.78 -1.53 -21.56
C ALA A 586 16.51 -2.39 -21.44
N SER A 587 15.84 -2.34 -20.28
CA SER A 587 14.52 -2.95 -20.03
C SER A 587 13.50 -2.58 -21.11
N TRP A 588 13.35 -1.28 -21.37
CA TRP A 588 12.41 -0.77 -22.36
C TRP A 588 12.69 -1.31 -23.76
N VAL A 589 13.97 -1.41 -24.12
CA VAL A 589 14.37 -1.92 -25.42
C VAL A 589 13.97 -3.38 -25.58
N TYR A 590 14.13 -4.21 -24.54
CA TYR A 590 13.68 -5.61 -24.55
C TYR A 590 12.15 -5.76 -24.59
N ALA A 591 11.42 -4.83 -23.95
CA ALA A 591 9.96 -4.79 -24.03
C ALA A 591 9.43 -4.26 -25.37
N THR A 592 10.26 -3.59 -26.17
CA THR A 592 9.83 -2.98 -27.43
C THR A 592 9.74 -4.03 -28.53
N PRO A 593 8.58 -4.21 -29.19
CA PRO A 593 8.45 -5.17 -30.28
C PRO A 593 9.30 -4.75 -31.48
N LEU A 594 9.81 -5.75 -32.22
CA LEU A 594 10.54 -5.52 -33.47
C LEU A 594 9.71 -4.62 -34.42
N PRO A 595 10.30 -3.58 -35.03
CA PRO A 595 9.60 -2.72 -35.95
C PRO A 595 9.04 -3.51 -37.15
N GLU A 596 7.77 -3.33 -37.45
CA GLU A 596 7.11 -3.92 -38.62
C GLU A 596 6.76 -2.84 -39.63
N ARG A 597 7.47 -2.83 -40.77
CA ARG A 597 7.25 -1.84 -41.86
C ARG A 597 5.78 -1.72 -42.25
N LYS A 598 5.07 -2.85 -42.33
CA LYS A 598 3.63 -2.91 -42.65
C LYS A 598 2.78 -2.16 -41.63
N LYS A 599 2.96 -2.41 -40.33
CA LYS A 599 2.20 -1.75 -39.25
C LYS A 599 2.50 -0.25 -39.20
N MET A 600 3.77 0.13 -39.39
CA MET A 600 4.18 1.53 -39.47
C MET A 600 3.50 2.23 -40.65
N ALA A 601 3.48 1.61 -41.83
CA ALA A 601 2.83 2.13 -43.02
C ALA A 601 1.32 2.33 -42.81
N LEU A 602 0.62 1.33 -42.26
CA LEU A 602 -0.80 1.42 -41.93
C LEU A 602 -1.10 2.55 -40.94
N ARG A 603 -0.27 2.72 -39.92
CA ARG A 603 -0.41 3.80 -38.94
C ARG A 603 -0.28 5.17 -39.62
N VAL A 604 0.72 5.35 -40.47
CA VAL A 604 0.93 6.60 -41.22
C VAL A 604 -0.28 6.89 -42.13
N LEU A 605 -0.77 5.89 -42.86
CA LEU A 605 -1.96 6.02 -43.70
C LEU A 605 -3.21 6.38 -42.89
N THR A 606 -3.40 5.73 -41.73
CA THR A 606 -4.53 6.00 -40.83
C THR A 606 -4.49 7.41 -40.26
N LEU A 607 -3.30 7.89 -39.87
CA LEU A 607 -3.13 9.26 -39.37
C LEU A 607 -3.38 10.30 -40.47
N ALA A 608 -2.99 10.00 -41.71
CA ALA A 608 -3.13 10.93 -42.83
C ALA A 608 -4.55 10.98 -43.41
N PHE A 609 -5.28 9.86 -43.42
CA PHE A 609 -6.55 9.73 -44.14
C PHE A 609 -7.73 9.21 -43.31
N GLY A 610 -7.54 8.94 -42.02
CA GLY A 610 -8.54 8.36 -41.13
C GLY A 610 -8.57 6.83 -41.13
N ASP A 611 -9.35 6.24 -40.23
CA ASP A 611 -9.44 4.80 -39.99
C ASP A 611 -10.56 4.09 -40.79
N ARG A 612 -11.42 4.86 -41.47
CA ARG A 612 -12.55 4.33 -42.25
C ARG A 612 -12.15 3.74 -43.61
N ILE A 613 -10.96 4.03 -44.10
CA ILE A 613 -10.48 3.53 -45.40
C ILE A 613 -9.86 2.14 -45.23
N PRO A 614 -10.29 1.12 -45.97
CA PRO A 614 -9.72 -0.21 -45.87
C PRO A 614 -8.40 -0.30 -46.66
N PHE A 615 -7.32 0.25 -46.11
CA PHE A 615 -6.01 0.40 -46.78
C PHE A 615 -5.37 -0.89 -47.28
N GLU A 616 -5.79 -2.04 -46.76
CA GLU A 616 -5.30 -3.38 -47.15
C GLU A 616 -6.15 -4.05 -48.24
N LYS A 617 -7.30 -3.47 -48.59
CA LYS A 617 -8.21 -4.02 -49.60
C LYS A 617 -7.52 -3.99 -50.97
N LYS A 618 -7.37 -5.16 -51.59
CA LYS A 618 -6.75 -5.31 -52.92
C LYS A 618 -7.77 -5.02 -54.02
N CYS A 619 -7.97 -3.74 -54.32
CA CYS A 619 -8.96 -3.28 -55.30
C CYS A 619 -8.37 -2.33 -56.38
N ILE A 620 -7.06 -2.10 -56.39
CA ILE A 620 -6.41 -1.10 -57.23
C ILE A 620 -5.68 -1.74 -58.42
N THR A 621 -6.00 -1.31 -59.64
CA THR A 621 -5.36 -1.78 -60.89
C THR A 621 -4.92 -0.60 -61.75
N THR A 622 -4.17 -0.85 -62.82
CA THR A 622 -3.82 0.19 -63.81
C THR A 622 -4.86 0.23 -64.92
N VAL A 623 -5.14 1.43 -65.43
CA VAL A 623 -5.96 1.62 -66.65
C VAL A 623 -5.17 2.48 -67.66
N PRO A 624 -4.85 1.96 -68.86
CA PRO A 624 -5.08 0.58 -69.32
C PRO A 624 -4.25 -0.46 -68.53
N PRO A 625 -4.60 -1.76 -68.60
CA PRO A 625 -3.84 -2.82 -67.95
C PRO A 625 -2.38 -2.84 -68.41
N GLN A 626 -1.43 -2.85 -67.47
CA GLN A 626 0.00 -2.88 -67.76
C GLN A 626 0.60 -4.20 -67.29
N ARG A 627 1.37 -4.88 -68.17
CA ARG A 627 2.01 -6.17 -67.87
C ARG A 627 2.94 -6.12 -66.66
N ASN A 628 3.57 -4.96 -66.43
CA ASN A 628 4.49 -4.73 -65.30
C ASN A 628 3.75 -4.46 -63.97
N PHE A 629 2.42 -4.30 -64.00
CA PHE A 629 1.58 -4.03 -62.83
C PHE A 629 0.34 -4.93 -62.81
N PRO A 630 0.51 -6.25 -62.59
CA PRO A 630 -0.57 -7.23 -62.72
C PRO A 630 -1.77 -6.99 -61.78
N GLY A 631 -1.55 -6.40 -60.60
CA GLY A 631 -2.61 -6.10 -59.64
C GLY A 631 -3.48 -7.31 -59.24
N PRO A 632 -4.61 -7.09 -58.55
CA PRO A 632 -4.99 -5.86 -57.87
C PRO A 632 -4.11 -5.61 -56.62
N TYR A 633 -3.76 -4.35 -56.40
CA TYR A 633 -2.99 -3.84 -55.27
C TYR A 633 -3.90 -3.20 -54.22
N SER A 634 -3.37 -3.03 -53.02
CA SER A 634 -3.96 -2.19 -51.98
C SER A 634 -3.25 -0.82 -51.89
N VAL A 635 -3.85 0.13 -51.17
CA VAL A 635 -3.21 1.44 -50.90
C VAL A 635 -1.90 1.24 -50.15
N LEU A 636 -1.89 0.30 -49.21
CA LEU A 636 -0.71 -0.11 -48.46
C LEU A 636 0.39 -0.66 -49.37
N ASP A 637 0.06 -1.51 -50.35
CA ASP A 637 1.06 -2.07 -51.28
C ASP A 637 1.72 -0.97 -52.11
N LEU A 638 0.92 -0.01 -52.62
CA LEU A 638 1.43 1.13 -53.38
C LEU A 638 2.30 2.05 -52.53
N TYR A 639 1.95 2.23 -51.24
CA TYR A 639 2.75 3.04 -50.32
C TYR A 639 4.09 2.37 -49.96
N LEU A 640 4.07 1.07 -49.62
CA LEU A 640 5.27 0.30 -49.28
C LEU A 640 6.27 0.20 -50.44
N GLN A 641 5.77 0.24 -51.67
CA GLN A 641 6.58 0.17 -52.89
C GLN A 641 6.94 1.55 -53.47
N GLU A 642 6.50 2.65 -52.84
CA GLU A 642 6.69 4.03 -53.33
C GLU A 642 6.12 4.27 -54.75
N ARG A 643 5.03 3.58 -55.09
CA ARG A 643 4.49 3.52 -56.47
C ARG A 643 3.25 4.37 -56.73
N PHE A 644 2.86 5.26 -55.81
CA PHE A 644 1.70 6.16 -56.04
C PHE A 644 1.79 6.97 -57.34
N ASN A 645 2.99 7.32 -57.78
CA ASN A 645 3.22 8.15 -58.97
C ASN A 645 3.55 7.37 -60.25
N GLY A 646 3.67 6.04 -60.19
CA GLY A 646 4.17 5.22 -61.31
C GLY A 646 3.14 4.84 -62.39
N ALA A 647 1.83 4.97 -62.12
CA ALA A 647 0.78 4.60 -63.08
C ALA A 647 -0.54 5.37 -62.88
N HIS A 648 -1.46 5.22 -63.85
CA HIS A 648 -2.85 5.61 -63.72
C HIS A 648 -3.61 4.55 -62.91
N TRP A 649 -3.68 4.77 -61.60
CA TRP A 649 -4.36 3.88 -60.64
C TRP A 649 -5.87 4.08 -60.66
N PHE A 650 -6.60 2.96 -60.73
CA PHE A 650 -8.05 2.90 -60.65
C PHE A 650 -8.45 1.97 -59.49
N SER A 651 -9.44 2.36 -58.69
CA SER A 651 -10.02 1.51 -57.65
C SER A 651 -11.34 0.93 -58.14
N SER A 652 -11.48 -0.39 -58.04
CA SER A 652 -12.75 -1.11 -58.26
C SER A 652 -13.73 -0.99 -57.08
N SER A 653 -13.34 -0.29 -56.02
CA SER A 653 -14.11 -0.17 -54.78
C SER A 653 -14.27 1.30 -54.37
N GLU A 654 -15.51 1.70 -54.10
CA GLU A 654 -15.88 3.09 -53.78
C GLU A 654 -15.39 3.53 -52.38
N ASP A 655 -15.25 2.58 -51.45
CA ASP A 655 -14.69 2.80 -50.11
C ASP A 655 -13.17 3.11 -50.10
N VAL A 656 -12.49 2.98 -51.25
CA VAL A 656 -11.06 3.30 -51.44
C VAL A 656 -10.90 4.45 -52.45
N PRO A 657 -10.86 5.72 -52.00
CA PRO A 657 -10.79 6.89 -52.87
C PRO A 657 -9.36 7.14 -53.39
N ILE A 658 -8.86 6.24 -54.25
CA ILE A 658 -7.44 6.22 -54.67
C ILE A 658 -6.96 7.50 -55.34
N ARG A 659 -7.83 8.23 -56.07
CA ARG A 659 -7.48 9.53 -56.68
C ARG A 659 -7.18 10.59 -55.62
N GLY A 660 -8.02 10.67 -54.58
CA GLY A 660 -7.84 11.60 -53.46
C GLY A 660 -6.60 11.27 -52.63
N ILE A 661 -6.34 9.98 -52.39
CA ILE A 661 -5.13 9.50 -51.70
C ILE A 661 -3.87 9.84 -52.52
N LYS A 662 -3.88 9.60 -53.84
CA LYS A 662 -2.76 9.92 -54.73
C LYS A 662 -2.43 11.42 -54.71
N HIS A 663 -3.42 12.30 -54.79
CA HIS A 663 -3.21 13.75 -54.76
C HIS A 663 -2.52 14.23 -53.47
N HIS A 664 -2.77 13.56 -52.34
CA HIS A 664 -2.21 13.89 -51.04
C HIS A 664 -0.99 13.02 -50.66
N SER A 665 -0.60 12.08 -51.52
CA SER A 665 0.49 11.13 -51.24
C SER A 665 1.85 11.80 -51.06
N GLY A 666 2.08 12.97 -51.67
CA GLY A 666 3.28 13.78 -51.48
C GLY A 666 3.46 14.33 -50.05
N LYS A 667 2.42 14.26 -49.21
CA LYS A 667 2.48 14.60 -47.78
C LYS A 667 2.85 13.40 -46.90
N LEU A 668 2.88 12.19 -47.45
CA LEU A 668 3.26 10.99 -46.70
C LEU A 668 4.79 10.92 -46.57
N PRO A 669 5.32 10.59 -45.39
CA PRO A 669 6.76 10.37 -45.24
C PRO A 669 7.21 9.16 -46.06
N ASP A 670 8.47 9.14 -46.50
CA ASP A 670 9.11 7.96 -47.08
C ASP A 670 9.19 6.85 -46.01
N ILE A 671 8.36 5.82 -46.18
CA ILE A 671 8.25 4.74 -45.21
C ILE A 671 9.48 3.84 -45.19
N ASN A 672 10.21 3.69 -46.31
CA ASN A 672 11.39 2.84 -46.37
C ASN A 672 12.58 3.50 -45.69
N LYS A 673 12.79 4.79 -45.90
CA LYS A 673 13.78 5.59 -45.16
C LYS A 673 13.45 5.63 -43.67
N TYR A 674 12.18 5.86 -43.33
CA TYR A 674 11.72 5.93 -41.94
C TYR A 674 11.88 4.58 -41.21
N PHE A 675 11.46 3.48 -41.84
CA PHE A 675 11.64 2.12 -41.32
C PHE A 675 13.12 1.78 -41.13
N SER A 676 13.97 2.07 -42.12
CA SER A 676 15.41 1.76 -42.05
C SER A 676 16.11 2.51 -40.93
N ALA A 677 15.80 3.80 -40.75
CA ALA A 677 16.35 4.61 -39.66
C ALA A 677 15.88 4.10 -38.28
N TYR A 678 14.59 3.77 -38.15
CA TYR A 678 14.04 3.26 -36.90
C TYR A 678 14.59 1.87 -36.54
N LEU A 679 14.75 0.99 -37.53
CA LEU A 679 15.35 -0.33 -37.35
C LEU A 679 16.83 -0.25 -36.93
N ALA A 680 17.61 0.66 -37.52
CA ALA A 680 19.00 0.89 -37.12
C ALA A 680 19.12 1.43 -35.69
N ALA A 681 18.24 2.36 -35.31
CA ALA A 681 18.17 2.89 -33.94
C ALA A 681 17.78 1.78 -32.95
N PHE A 682 16.81 0.93 -33.30
CA PHE A 682 16.39 -0.21 -32.50
C PHE A 682 17.55 -1.18 -32.25
N PHE A 683 18.30 -1.57 -33.29
CA PHE A 683 19.46 -2.46 -33.12
C PHE A 683 20.57 -1.82 -32.27
N THR A 684 20.85 -0.53 -32.46
CA THR A 684 21.82 0.20 -31.61
C THR A 684 21.38 0.21 -30.15
N ALA A 685 20.08 0.39 -29.90
CA ALA A 685 19.53 0.36 -28.55
C ALA A 685 19.61 -1.05 -27.95
N MET A 686 19.36 -2.11 -28.73
CA MET A 686 19.50 -3.51 -28.31
C MET A 686 20.95 -3.84 -27.91
N GLU A 687 21.93 -3.37 -28.67
CA GLU A 687 23.36 -3.52 -28.33
C GLU A 687 23.70 -2.86 -26.99
N LYS A 688 23.22 -1.64 -26.77
CA LYS A 688 23.36 -0.95 -25.47
C LYS A 688 22.66 -1.72 -24.35
N GLY A 689 21.49 -2.30 -24.63
CA GLY A 689 20.77 -3.14 -23.67
C GLY A 689 21.57 -4.36 -23.24
N ILE A 690 22.16 -5.10 -24.20
CA ILE A 690 23.03 -6.26 -23.92
C ILE A 690 24.24 -5.82 -23.11
N ALA A 691 24.87 -4.70 -23.46
CA ALA A 691 26.01 -4.20 -22.71
C ALA A 691 25.63 -3.87 -21.25
N ALA A 692 24.51 -3.18 -21.02
CA ALA A 692 24.00 -2.89 -19.69
C ALA A 692 23.68 -4.17 -18.89
N GLN A 693 23.13 -5.20 -19.56
CA GLN A 693 22.86 -6.49 -18.95
C GLN A 693 24.14 -7.17 -18.44
N VAL A 694 25.19 -7.23 -19.27
CA VAL A 694 26.47 -7.84 -18.88
C VAL A 694 27.12 -7.09 -17.73
N LYS A 695 27.12 -5.75 -17.77
CA LYS A 695 27.65 -4.92 -16.68
C LYS A 695 26.91 -5.17 -15.37
N SER A 696 25.58 -5.29 -15.42
CA SER A 696 24.74 -5.61 -14.25
C SER A 696 25.07 -6.99 -13.68
N LEU A 697 25.19 -8.00 -14.54
CA LEU A 697 25.54 -9.36 -14.15
C LEU A 697 26.89 -9.42 -13.43
N ILE A 698 27.90 -8.71 -13.94
CA ILE A 698 29.24 -8.65 -13.34
C ILE A 698 29.22 -7.86 -12.01
N SER A 699 28.51 -6.73 -11.95
CA SER A 699 28.43 -5.91 -10.74
C SER A 699 27.73 -6.61 -9.58
N ASN A 700 26.83 -7.55 -9.88
CA ASN A 700 26.06 -8.30 -8.89
C ASN A 700 26.76 -9.58 -8.39
N LEU A 701 27.98 -9.88 -8.86
CA LEU A 701 28.73 -11.05 -8.40
C LEU A 701 29.17 -10.91 -6.92
N PRO A 702 29.37 -12.04 -6.21
CA PRO A 702 29.99 -12.04 -4.90
C PRO A 702 31.33 -11.28 -4.87
N LEU A 703 31.67 -10.66 -3.74
CA LEU A 703 32.84 -9.78 -3.63
C LEU A 703 34.15 -10.42 -4.13
N GLU A 704 34.43 -11.67 -3.76
CA GLU A 704 35.65 -12.36 -4.20
C GLU A 704 35.71 -12.56 -5.72
N ASP A 705 34.57 -12.76 -6.37
CA ASP A 705 34.47 -12.91 -7.82
C ASP A 705 34.62 -11.57 -8.53
N ARG A 706 34.12 -10.48 -7.93
CA ARG A 706 34.40 -9.12 -8.41
C ARG A 706 35.89 -8.81 -8.36
N LYS A 707 36.57 -9.13 -7.24
CA LYS A 707 38.03 -8.97 -7.11
C LYS A 707 38.81 -9.80 -8.15
N ASN A 708 38.33 -11.01 -8.50
CA ASN A 708 38.92 -11.83 -9.56
C ASN A 708 38.89 -11.13 -10.93
N ILE A 709 37.79 -10.44 -11.24
CA ILE A 709 37.63 -9.71 -12.51
C ILE A 709 38.39 -8.37 -12.47
N GLU A 710 38.38 -7.68 -11.35
CA GLU A 710 38.97 -6.35 -11.21
C GLU A 710 40.50 -6.38 -11.25
N ALA A 711 41.11 -7.31 -10.51
CA ALA A 711 42.56 -7.40 -10.37
C ALA A 711 43.20 -8.52 -11.19
N GLY A 712 42.48 -9.60 -11.49
CA GLY A 712 43.05 -10.75 -12.21
C GLY A 712 43.37 -10.46 -13.67
N LYS A 713 44.28 -11.24 -14.27
CA LYS A 713 44.49 -11.23 -15.72
C LYS A 713 43.24 -11.77 -16.42
N LEU A 714 42.70 -11.04 -17.38
CA LEU A 714 41.45 -11.37 -18.07
C LEU A 714 41.70 -12.02 -19.44
N THR A 715 40.91 -13.03 -19.76
CA THR A 715 40.82 -13.59 -21.10
C THR A 715 39.36 -13.89 -21.41
N VAL A 716 38.79 -13.17 -22.38
CA VAL A 716 37.44 -13.44 -22.89
C VAL A 716 37.54 -14.53 -23.94
N ILE A 717 36.68 -15.52 -23.84
CA ILE A 717 36.76 -16.77 -24.59
C ILE A 717 35.39 -17.07 -25.20
N LYS A 718 35.41 -17.48 -26.47
CA LYS A 718 34.27 -18.02 -27.19
C LYS A 718 34.38 -19.54 -27.22
N GLU A 719 33.32 -20.21 -26.79
CA GLU A 719 33.22 -21.68 -26.88
C GLU A 719 32.57 -22.06 -28.21
N THR A 720 33.26 -22.90 -28.99
CA THR A 720 32.79 -23.40 -30.27
C THR A 720 32.79 -24.93 -30.23
N THR A 721 31.72 -25.55 -30.73
CA THR A 721 31.66 -26.99 -30.92
C THR A 721 32.02 -27.33 -32.35
N VAL A 722 33.04 -28.16 -32.54
CA VAL A 722 33.49 -28.60 -33.86
C VAL A 722 32.89 -29.97 -34.16
N GLY A 723 32.03 -30.06 -35.18
CA GLY A 723 31.47 -31.32 -35.69
C GLY A 723 31.95 -31.62 -37.12
N THR A 724 31.91 -32.90 -37.50
CA THR A 724 32.16 -33.34 -38.89
C THR A 724 30.87 -33.82 -39.55
N THR A 725 30.60 -33.38 -40.78
CA THR A 725 29.42 -33.84 -41.55
C THR A 725 29.52 -35.31 -41.95
N HIS A 726 28.38 -35.92 -42.33
CA HIS A 726 28.32 -37.29 -42.82
C HIS A 726 29.24 -37.44 -44.05
N GLY A 727 30.33 -38.21 -43.91
CA GLY A 727 31.36 -38.37 -44.94
C GLY A 727 32.70 -37.67 -44.65
N GLY A 728 32.84 -36.85 -43.61
CA GLY A 728 34.13 -36.36 -43.10
C GLY A 728 34.77 -35.19 -43.87
N TRP A 729 34.11 -34.62 -44.88
CA TRP A 729 34.70 -33.61 -45.78
C TRP A 729 34.48 -32.15 -45.37
N ARG A 730 33.60 -31.87 -44.40
CA ARG A 730 33.38 -30.51 -43.88
C ARG A 730 33.40 -30.49 -42.36
N VAL A 731 34.18 -29.56 -41.82
CA VAL A 731 34.19 -29.16 -40.42
C VAL A 731 33.12 -28.09 -40.25
N GLU A 732 32.10 -28.36 -39.43
CA GLU A 732 31.10 -27.38 -39.02
C GLU A 732 31.42 -26.89 -37.60
N GLU A 733 31.75 -25.62 -37.50
CA GLU A 733 31.95 -24.91 -36.24
C GLU A 733 30.63 -24.28 -35.79
N THR A 734 30.06 -24.79 -34.71
CA THR A 734 28.86 -24.22 -34.09
C THR A 734 29.25 -23.51 -32.81
N THR A 735 29.24 -22.17 -32.83
CA THR A 735 29.41 -21.35 -31.63
C THR A 735 28.30 -21.64 -30.62
N VAL A 736 28.61 -21.73 -29.33
CA VAL A 736 27.59 -21.73 -28.28
C VAL A 736 26.91 -20.36 -28.28
N PRO A 737 25.65 -20.23 -28.74
CA PRO A 737 25.03 -18.93 -28.94
C PRO A 737 24.75 -18.27 -27.59
N ASN A 738 24.87 -16.94 -27.53
CA ASN A 738 24.44 -16.10 -26.40
C ASN A 738 25.18 -16.37 -25.07
N ALA A 739 26.37 -16.97 -25.15
CA ALA A 739 27.25 -17.21 -24.02
C ALA A 739 28.69 -16.74 -24.32
N LEU A 740 29.37 -16.26 -23.29
CA LEU A 740 30.81 -16.02 -23.31
C LEU A 740 31.45 -16.59 -22.05
N LEU A 741 32.67 -17.08 -22.20
CA LEU A 741 33.50 -17.50 -21.10
C LEU A 741 34.46 -16.34 -20.73
N LEU A 742 34.66 -16.12 -19.45
CA LEU A 742 35.63 -15.18 -18.91
C LEU A 742 36.59 -15.95 -18.01
N ARG A 743 37.84 -16.09 -18.42
CA ARG A 743 38.89 -16.66 -17.60
C ARG A 743 39.65 -15.55 -16.88
N THR A 744 39.87 -15.75 -15.60
CA THR A 744 40.61 -14.85 -14.72
C THR A 744 41.76 -15.60 -14.08
N LEU A 745 42.93 -14.97 -13.95
CA LEU A 745 44.07 -15.47 -13.18
C LEU A 745 44.46 -14.40 -12.17
N ARG A 746 44.27 -14.67 -10.88
CA ARG A 746 44.63 -13.78 -9.78
C ARG A 746 45.46 -14.58 -8.78
N GLU A 747 46.66 -14.09 -8.44
CA GLU A 747 47.54 -14.71 -7.43
C GLU A 747 47.80 -16.21 -7.70
N GLY A 748 47.93 -16.59 -8.97
CA GLY A 748 48.15 -17.99 -9.39
C GLY A 748 46.90 -18.88 -9.42
N VAL A 749 45.73 -18.39 -8.99
CA VAL A 749 44.46 -19.13 -9.02
C VAL A 749 43.67 -18.76 -10.27
N THR A 750 43.28 -19.76 -11.05
CA THR A 750 42.46 -19.58 -12.25
C THR A 750 40.98 -19.83 -11.93
N HIS A 751 40.12 -18.91 -12.38
CA HIS A 751 38.66 -19.09 -12.39
C HIS A 751 38.09 -18.81 -13.77
N THR A 752 37.21 -19.67 -14.25
CA THR A 752 36.46 -19.49 -15.50
C THR A 752 34.98 -19.27 -15.18
N TYR A 753 34.42 -18.20 -15.70
CA TYR A 753 33.01 -17.83 -15.56
C TYR A 753 32.31 -17.98 -16.91
N GLU A 754 31.06 -18.41 -16.93
CA GLU A 754 30.19 -18.42 -18.10
C GLU A 754 29.08 -17.41 -17.91
N ILE A 755 29.02 -16.43 -18.82
CA ILE A 755 28.03 -15.36 -18.86
C ILE A 755 26.98 -15.74 -19.90
N LYS A 756 25.74 -16.02 -19.48
CA LYS A 756 24.60 -16.34 -20.35
C LYS A 756 23.57 -15.22 -20.32
N ILE A 757 23.46 -14.48 -21.42
CA ILE A 757 22.50 -13.35 -21.49
C ILE A 757 21.06 -13.83 -21.54
N ARG A 758 20.77 -14.95 -22.23
CA ARG A 758 19.41 -15.50 -22.36
C ARG A 758 18.84 -15.95 -21.02
N ASP A 759 19.68 -16.57 -20.20
CA ASP A 759 19.28 -17.10 -18.88
C ASP A 759 19.46 -16.06 -17.77
N ASN A 760 20.06 -14.91 -18.11
CA ASN A 760 20.43 -13.85 -17.18
C ASN A 760 21.27 -14.35 -15.98
N THR A 761 22.34 -15.11 -16.28
CA THR A 761 23.18 -15.72 -15.24
C THR A 761 24.67 -15.59 -15.53
N VAL A 762 25.45 -15.60 -14.45
CA VAL A 762 26.89 -15.85 -14.48
C VAL A 762 27.17 -17.04 -13.56
N SER A 763 27.83 -18.06 -14.09
CA SER A 763 28.14 -19.29 -13.35
C SER A 763 29.61 -19.64 -13.44
N LYS A 764 30.17 -20.27 -12.41
CA LYS A 764 31.54 -20.77 -12.45
C LYS A 764 31.60 -22.08 -13.22
N ARG A 765 32.53 -22.17 -14.17
CA ARG A 765 32.85 -23.37 -14.96
C ARG A 765 34.29 -23.79 -14.65
N ASN A 766 34.54 -24.13 -13.38
CA ASN A 766 35.90 -24.41 -12.89
C ASN A 766 36.54 -25.63 -13.57
N GLU A 767 35.75 -26.54 -14.11
CA GLU A 767 36.23 -27.66 -14.91
C GLU A 767 36.96 -27.21 -16.19
N LEU A 768 36.74 -25.97 -16.65
CA LEU A 768 37.45 -25.38 -17.79
C LEU A 768 38.75 -24.66 -17.39
N ASN A 769 39.10 -24.59 -16.11
CA ASN A 769 40.27 -23.82 -15.65
C ASN A 769 41.59 -24.37 -16.18
N ALA A 770 41.71 -25.70 -16.29
CA ALA A 770 42.91 -26.38 -16.77
C ALA A 770 42.97 -26.55 -18.30
N LEU A 771 41.89 -26.21 -19.01
CA LEU A 771 41.80 -26.40 -20.46
C LEU A 771 42.58 -25.31 -21.20
N ALA A 772 43.52 -25.72 -22.05
CA ALA A 772 44.23 -24.83 -22.95
C ALA A 772 43.27 -24.16 -23.96
N LEU A 773 43.62 -22.94 -24.37
CA LEU A 773 42.97 -22.21 -25.46
C LEU A 773 43.28 -22.88 -26.80
N GLY A 774 42.36 -22.76 -27.76
CA GLY A 774 42.44 -23.38 -29.08
C GLY A 774 41.83 -24.79 -29.13
N ALA A 775 42.05 -25.48 -30.25
CA ALA A 775 41.41 -26.76 -30.51
C ALA A 775 42.05 -27.90 -29.72
N GLN A 776 41.24 -28.59 -28.90
CA GLN A 776 41.67 -29.78 -28.17
C GLN A 776 41.34 -31.04 -28.97
N PHE A 777 42.15 -31.32 -29.99
CA PHE A 777 42.10 -32.63 -30.66
C PHE A 777 42.92 -33.63 -29.86
N THR A 778 42.26 -34.57 -29.17
CA THR A 778 42.97 -35.73 -28.62
C THR A 778 43.33 -36.68 -29.77
N SER A 779 44.62 -36.84 -30.03
CA SER A 779 45.19 -37.68 -31.11
C SER A 779 44.97 -39.20 -30.93
N HIS A 780 44.18 -39.63 -29.94
CA HIS A 780 44.09 -41.05 -29.53
C HIS A 780 42.79 -41.76 -29.91
N SER A 781 42.10 -41.32 -30.96
CA SER A 781 40.90 -42.04 -31.41
C SER A 781 40.85 -42.29 -32.92
N HIS A 782 41.94 -42.82 -33.49
CA HIS A 782 41.86 -43.57 -34.74
C HIS A 782 41.16 -44.92 -34.49
N GLY A 783 39.83 -44.88 -34.36
CA GLY A 783 38.98 -46.05 -34.25
C GLY A 783 37.65 -45.77 -34.92
N SER A 784 37.43 -46.40 -36.07
CA SER A 784 36.17 -46.38 -36.81
C SER A 784 35.05 -46.93 -35.92
N VAL A 785 34.17 -46.06 -35.44
CA VAL A 785 32.90 -46.46 -34.83
C VAL A 785 31.79 -45.68 -35.53
N SER A 786 31.07 -46.41 -36.36
CA SER A 786 29.72 -46.15 -36.90
C SER A 786 29.07 -44.81 -36.53
N GLY A 787 29.08 -43.87 -37.48
CA GLY A 787 27.98 -42.91 -37.67
C GLY A 787 27.74 -41.84 -36.60
N ARG A 788 28.57 -41.71 -35.56
CA ARG A 788 28.43 -40.62 -34.56
C ARG A 788 29.42 -39.48 -34.84
N VAL A 789 28.86 -38.29 -35.07
CA VAL A 789 29.59 -37.01 -35.14
C VAL A 789 30.37 -36.83 -33.84
N ARG A 790 31.70 -36.72 -33.92
CA ARG A 790 32.54 -36.40 -32.76
C ARG A 790 32.57 -34.89 -32.60
N THR A 791 32.04 -34.39 -31.49
CA THR A 791 32.08 -32.98 -31.12
C THR A 791 33.20 -32.73 -30.11
N SER A 792 34.14 -31.83 -30.41
CA SER A 792 35.13 -31.35 -29.43
C SER A 792 34.90 -29.85 -29.20
N PRO A 793 34.83 -29.39 -27.93
CA PRO A 793 34.77 -27.95 -27.64
C PRO A 793 36.14 -27.31 -27.88
N THR A 794 36.15 -26.18 -28.58
CA THR A 794 37.32 -25.30 -28.76
C THR A 794 37.09 -24.00 -28.00
N LEU A 795 38.16 -23.49 -27.40
CA LEU A 795 38.14 -22.30 -26.55
C LEU A 795 38.96 -21.19 -27.20
N ASP A 796 38.31 -20.30 -27.92
CA ASP A 796 38.97 -19.29 -28.74
C ASP A 796 38.99 -17.95 -28.02
N ALA A 797 40.17 -17.37 -27.80
CA ALA A 797 40.29 -16.06 -27.18
C ALA A 797 39.76 -14.98 -28.11
N VAL A 798 38.98 -14.04 -27.57
CA VAL A 798 38.36 -12.95 -28.33
C VAL A 798 38.75 -11.61 -27.72
N THR A 799 39.11 -10.67 -28.59
CA THR A 799 39.31 -9.26 -28.25
C THR A 799 38.21 -8.46 -28.95
N PRO A 800 37.39 -7.69 -28.20
CA PRO A 800 36.39 -6.83 -28.80
C PRO A 800 37.01 -5.70 -29.62
N SER A 801 36.32 -5.26 -30.65
CA SER A 801 36.65 -4.04 -31.38
C SER A 801 36.54 -2.80 -30.48
N GLY A 802 37.42 -1.82 -30.70
CA GLY A 802 37.48 -0.58 -29.92
C GLY A 802 38.90 -0.17 -29.53
N ALA A 803 39.03 1.05 -29.02
CA ALA A 803 40.30 1.57 -28.50
C ALA A 803 40.43 1.20 -27.02
N TRP A 804 41.14 0.10 -26.74
CA TRP A 804 41.37 -0.41 -25.39
C TRP A 804 42.85 -0.26 -25.00
N SER A 805 43.13 0.06 -23.74
CA SER A 805 44.50 0.10 -23.24
C SER A 805 45.15 -1.29 -23.32
N ALA A 806 46.40 -1.37 -23.80
CA ALA A 806 47.13 -2.63 -23.97
C ALA A 806 47.28 -3.43 -22.66
N LYS A 807 47.30 -2.73 -21.52
CA LYS A 807 47.42 -3.34 -20.18
C LYS A 807 46.08 -3.51 -19.46
N LEU A 808 44.95 -3.26 -20.14
CA LEU A 808 43.64 -3.29 -19.50
C LEU A 808 43.34 -4.67 -18.90
N THR A 809 43.72 -5.74 -19.59
CA THR A 809 43.47 -7.14 -19.21
C THR A 809 44.60 -7.78 -18.40
N ASP A 810 45.69 -7.08 -18.13
CA ASP A 810 46.83 -7.60 -17.34
C ASP A 810 46.50 -7.70 -15.85
N GLU A 811 47.14 -8.58 -15.10
CA GLU A 811 46.95 -8.63 -13.65
C GLU A 811 47.43 -7.32 -12.99
N LYS A 812 46.63 -6.79 -12.05
CA LYS A 812 46.94 -5.57 -11.28
C LYS A 812 47.31 -5.94 -9.84
N LYS A 813 48.32 -5.28 -9.28
CA LYS A 813 48.69 -5.42 -7.86
C LYS A 813 47.88 -4.45 -7.00
N GLY A 814 47.15 -5.00 -6.02
CA GLY A 814 46.27 -4.27 -5.12
C GLY A 814 44.82 -4.16 -5.65
N THR A 815 43.85 -4.29 -4.74
CA THR A 815 42.42 -4.11 -5.01
C THR A 815 41.94 -2.87 -4.27
N ALA A 816 41.55 -1.83 -5.01
CA ALA A 816 40.62 -0.85 -4.45
C ALA A 816 39.21 -1.43 -4.62
N LEU A 817 38.26 -1.15 -3.73
CA LEU A 817 36.88 -1.57 -3.95
C LEU A 817 36.27 -0.60 -4.97
N VAL A 818 36.33 -0.94 -6.27
CA VAL A 818 35.86 -0.05 -7.35
C VAL A 818 34.49 -0.51 -7.87
N ASN A 819 33.65 0.45 -8.24
CA ASN A 819 32.37 0.16 -8.88
C ASN A 819 32.56 -0.63 -10.18
N MET A 820 32.20 -1.91 -10.16
CA MET A 820 32.31 -2.81 -11.32
C MET A 820 31.36 -2.47 -12.47
N PHE A 821 30.22 -1.83 -12.22
CA PHE A 821 29.25 -1.46 -13.27
C PHE A 821 29.80 -0.41 -14.23
N THR A 822 30.59 0.55 -13.73
CA THR A 822 31.20 1.62 -14.56
C THR A 822 32.64 1.32 -14.96
N HIS A 823 33.27 0.29 -14.37
CA HIS A 823 34.67 -0.07 -14.61
C HIS A 823 34.97 -0.43 -16.07
N GLU A 824 36.11 0.02 -16.60
CA GLU A 824 36.53 -0.21 -18.00
C GLU A 824 36.58 -1.70 -18.38
N ARG A 825 36.99 -2.57 -17.45
CA ARG A 825 37.00 -4.03 -17.66
C ARG A 825 35.62 -4.63 -17.88
N ALA A 826 34.60 -4.15 -17.16
CA ALA A 826 33.23 -4.62 -17.39
C ALA A 826 32.71 -4.12 -18.74
N GLN A 827 33.08 -2.91 -19.16
CA GLN A 827 32.78 -2.39 -20.49
C GLN A 827 33.46 -3.21 -21.60
N TYR A 828 34.72 -3.62 -21.40
CA TYR A 828 35.44 -4.52 -22.32
C TYR A 828 34.72 -5.87 -22.48
N ILE A 829 34.32 -6.50 -21.38
CA ILE A 829 33.57 -7.78 -21.42
C ILE A 829 32.20 -7.59 -22.08
N ALA A 830 31.51 -6.50 -21.78
CA ALA A 830 30.22 -6.16 -22.39
C ALA A 830 30.33 -5.95 -23.91
N ALA A 831 31.38 -5.25 -24.38
CA ALA A 831 31.65 -5.05 -25.80
C ALA A 831 31.89 -6.39 -26.51
N ALA A 832 32.66 -7.29 -25.90
CA ALA A 832 32.88 -8.63 -26.44
C ALA A 832 31.58 -9.43 -26.56
N MET A 833 30.68 -9.32 -25.58
CA MET A 833 29.35 -9.97 -25.65
C MET A 833 28.50 -9.40 -26.79
N VAL A 834 28.45 -8.08 -26.95
CA VAL A 834 27.69 -7.43 -28.03
C VAL A 834 28.17 -7.92 -29.41
N GLU A 835 29.48 -8.05 -29.60
CA GLU A 835 30.04 -8.59 -30.84
C GLU A 835 29.76 -10.08 -31.04
N ASN A 836 29.88 -10.89 -29.98
CA ASN A 836 29.60 -12.32 -30.02
C ASN A 836 28.13 -12.60 -30.38
N VAL A 837 27.20 -11.78 -29.90
CA VAL A 837 25.77 -11.86 -30.27
C VAL A 837 25.56 -11.52 -31.75
N GLY A 838 26.31 -10.56 -32.30
CA GLY A 838 26.35 -10.33 -33.74
C GLY A 838 25.11 -9.63 -34.35
N ILE A 839 24.41 -8.77 -33.60
CA ILE A 839 23.22 -8.04 -34.09
C ILE A 839 23.53 -7.28 -35.39
N ARG A 840 24.71 -6.64 -35.50
CA ARG A 840 25.11 -5.92 -36.73
C ARG A 840 25.27 -6.83 -37.93
N ARG A 841 25.82 -8.03 -37.72
CA ARG A 841 25.99 -9.02 -38.79
C ARG A 841 24.63 -9.44 -39.34
N LEU A 842 23.67 -9.74 -38.46
CA LEU A 842 22.29 -10.03 -38.85
C LEU A 842 21.66 -8.85 -39.62
N ALA A 843 21.89 -7.62 -39.16
CA ALA A 843 21.41 -6.40 -39.83
C ALA A 843 22.08 -6.14 -41.18
N ALA A 844 23.32 -6.58 -41.40
CA ALA A 844 24.03 -6.47 -42.67
C ALA A 844 23.61 -7.56 -43.66
N GLU A 845 23.50 -8.81 -43.21
CA GLU A 845 22.95 -9.94 -43.99
C GLU A 845 21.51 -9.63 -44.46
N ALA A 846 20.75 -8.88 -43.65
CA ALA A 846 19.43 -8.35 -43.99
C ALA A 846 19.40 -7.45 -45.23
N ARG A 847 20.45 -6.62 -45.42
CA ARG A 847 20.52 -5.64 -46.52
C ARG A 847 20.85 -6.31 -47.85
N GLY A 848 21.45 -7.50 -47.83
CA GLY A 848 21.80 -8.29 -49.01
C GLY A 848 20.72 -9.25 -49.50
N LEU A 849 19.72 -9.58 -48.67
CA LEU A 849 18.58 -10.43 -49.06
C LEU A 849 17.53 -9.58 -49.80
N THR A 850 17.49 -9.71 -51.13
CA THR A 850 16.40 -9.14 -51.92
C THR A 850 15.07 -9.84 -51.58
N THR A 851 13.97 -9.12 -51.76
CA THR A 851 12.61 -9.46 -51.31
C THR A 851 12.02 -10.79 -51.84
N PHE A 852 12.76 -11.63 -52.57
CA PHE A 852 12.21 -12.74 -53.36
C PHE A 852 12.86 -14.14 -53.21
N GLU A 853 13.76 -14.40 -52.25
CA GLU A 853 14.48 -15.70 -52.23
C GLU A 853 14.34 -16.57 -50.98
N THR A 854 13.37 -16.34 -50.08
CA THR A 854 13.17 -17.26 -48.93
C THR A 854 11.70 -17.53 -48.63
N GLU A 855 11.34 -18.81 -48.44
CA GLU A 855 10.00 -19.27 -48.04
C GLU A 855 9.55 -18.71 -46.67
N VAL A 856 10.49 -18.19 -45.87
CA VAL A 856 10.23 -17.56 -44.57
C VAL A 856 10.62 -16.08 -44.62
N PRO A 857 9.67 -15.14 -44.46
CA PRO A 857 9.96 -13.71 -44.47
C PRO A 857 11.04 -13.31 -43.45
N PHE A 858 12.01 -12.50 -43.88
CA PHE A 858 13.16 -12.04 -43.07
C PHE A 858 12.80 -11.52 -41.67
N HIS A 859 11.72 -10.73 -41.54
CA HIS A 859 11.25 -10.22 -40.25
C HIS A 859 10.88 -11.33 -39.26
N LYS A 860 10.48 -12.53 -39.73
CA LYS A 860 10.25 -13.70 -38.87
C LYS A 860 11.58 -14.26 -38.35
N LYS A 861 12.62 -14.34 -39.18
CA LYS A 861 13.96 -14.80 -38.79
C LYS A 861 14.60 -13.87 -37.75
N VAL A 862 14.56 -12.55 -37.98
CA VAL A 862 15.06 -11.55 -37.01
C VAL A 862 14.26 -11.60 -35.72
N ARG A 863 12.93 -11.73 -35.81
CA ARG A 863 12.09 -11.83 -34.63
C ARG A 863 12.44 -13.07 -33.81
N GLU A 864 12.57 -14.25 -34.42
CA GLU A 864 12.97 -15.46 -33.68
C GLU A 864 14.39 -15.32 -33.10
N PHE A 865 15.33 -14.71 -33.83
CA PHE A 865 16.66 -14.40 -33.32
C PHE A 865 16.61 -13.51 -32.07
N LEU A 866 15.90 -12.37 -32.13
CA LEU A 866 15.76 -11.45 -31.00
C LEU A 866 14.99 -12.08 -29.82
N LEU A 867 13.95 -12.88 -30.09
CA LEU A 867 13.23 -13.63 -29.04
C LEU A 867 14.12 -14.66 -28.34
N ASN A 868 15.17 -15.16 -29.00
CA ASN A 868 16.17 -16.04 -28.39
C ASN A 868 17.25 -15.28 -27.59
N LEU A 869 17.31 -13.94 -27.71
CA LEU A 869 18.21 -13.08 -26.94
C LEU A 869 17.56 -12.54 -25.67
N ILE A 870 16.23 -12.41 -25.64
CA ILE A 870 15.50 -11.78 -24.55
C ILE A 870 15.17 -12.82 -23.47
N PRO A 871 15.62 -12.63 -22.22
CA PRO A 871 15.13 -13.40 -21.08
C PRO A 871 13.61 -13.23 -20.94
N LEU A 872 12.90 -14.30 -20.56
CA LEU A 872 11.44 -14.29 -20.31
C LEU A 872 10.56 -14.13 -21.57
N ARG A 873 10.92 -14.84 -22.65
CA ARG A 873 10.10 -15.03 -23.86
C ARG A 873 8.61 -15.29 -23.57
N SER A 874 8.28 -15.96 -22.46
CA SER A 874 6.91 -16.26 -22.04
C SER A 874 6.06 -15.01 -21.81
N ALA A 875 6.62 -13.94 -21.22
CA ALA A 875 5.91 -12.68 -20.98
C ALA A 875 5.36 -12.09 -22.28
N ILE A 876 6.24 -11.97 -23.27
CA ILE A 876 5.95 -11.43 -24.60
C ILE A 876 4.93 -12.33 -25.33
N GLN A 877 5.06 -13.64 -25.17
CA GLN A 877 4.13 -14.60 -25.76
C GLN A 877 2.73 -14.52 -25.12
N ASN A 878 2.65 -14.39 -23.80
CA ASN A 878 1.42 -14.28 -23.03
C ASN A 878 0.64 -13.00 -23.38
N PHE A 879 1.30 -11.84 -23.44
CA PHE A 879 0.64 -10.61 -23.92
C PHE A 879 0.17 -10.69 -25.37
N ARG A 880 0.95 -11.33 -26.24
CA ARG A 880 0.57 -11.51 -27.65
C ARG A 880 -0.65 -12.43 -27.80
N GLN A 881 -0.79 -13.41 -26.92
CA GLN A 881 -1.91 -14.37 -26.92
C GLN A 881 -3.17 -13.82 -26.22
N GLY A 882 -3.11 -12.64 -25.61
CA GLY A 882 -4.23 -12.07 -24.86
C GLY A 882 -4.35 -12.61 -23.44
N ASN A 883 -3.39 -13.41 -22.98
CA ASN A 883 -3.27 -13.89 -21.59
C ASN A 883 -2.72 -12.76 -20.73
N ILE A 884 -3.53 -11.71 -20.51
CA ILE A 884 -3.12 -10.50 -19.82
C ILE A 884 -2.63 -10.82 -18.40
N GLY A 885 -3.32 -11.71 -17.67
CA GLY A 885 -2.95 -12.09 -16.30
C GLY A 885 -1.58 -12.76 -16.18
N GLU A 886 -1.31 -13.78 -17.01
CA GLU A 886 0.00 -14.47 -17.06
C GLU A 886 1.09 -13.56 -17.63
N GLY A 887 0.74 -12.74 -18.62
CA GLY A 887 1.63 -11.71 -19.16
C GLY A 887 2.06 -10.73 -18.08
N VAL A 888 1.15 -10.23 -17.23
CA VAL A 888 1.42 -9.26 -16.16
C VAL A 888 2.42 -9.82 -15.14
N VAL A 889 2.27 -11.08 -14.72
CA VAL A 889 3.18 -11.73 -13.76
C VAL A 889 4.56 -11.92 -14.37
N ASP A 890 4.64 -12.33 -15.64
CA ASP A 890 5.90 -12.47 -16.35
C ASP A 890 6.55 -11.11 -16.68
N LEU A 891 5.76 -10.02 -16.82
CA LEU A 891 6.23 -8.65 -17.04
C LEU A 891 6.77 -7.99 -15.78
N THR A 892 6.29 -8.39 -14.61
CA THR A 892 6.69 -7.78 -13.33
C THR A 892 8.13 -8.12 -12.95
N LEU A 893 8.71 -9.12 -13.61
CA LEU A 893 10.05 -9.63 -13.38
C LEU A 893 10.90 -9.49 -14.63
N ASP A 894 11.07 -8.31 -15.22
CA ASP A 894 12.04 -8.21 -16.32
C ASP A 894 13.47 -8.63 -15.88
N VAL A 895 14.40 -8.72 -16.82
CA VAL A 895 15.79 -9.12 -16.57
C VAL A 895 16.51 -8.28 -15.50
N PHE A 896 16.02 -7.07 -15.23
CA PHE A 896 16.52 -6.12 -14.23
C PHE A 896 15.58 -5.99 -13.02
N CYS A 897 14.53 -6.82 -12.97
CA CYS A 897 13.43 -6.81 -12.01
C CYS A 897 12.75 -5.44 -11.86
N PHE A 898 12.69 -4.66 -12.95
CA PHE A 898 11.77 -3.54 -13.01
C PHE A 898 10.37 -4.09 -13.23
N ALA A 899 9.46 -3.76 -12.32
CA ALA A 899 8.07 -3.96 -12.62
C ALA A 899 7.67 -2.98 -13.76
N MET A 900 6.85 -3.41 -14.70
CA MET A 900 6.19 -2.47 -15.62
C MET A 900 4.74 -2.28 -15.15
N GLY A 901 4.47 -1.11 -14.56
CA GLY A 901 3.16 -0.79 -14.01
C GLY A 901 2.16 -0.66 -15.14
N LEU A 902 1.21 -1.60 -15.22
CA LEU A 902 -0.01 -1.41 -15.99
C LEU A 902 -0.88 -0.41 -15.24
N GLY A 903 -0.64 0.88 -15.48
CA GLY A 903 -1.70 1.87 -15.36
C GLY A 903 -2.88 1.41 -16.20
N VAL A 904 -4.08 1.60 -15.68
CA VAL A 904 -5.35 1.13 -16.22
C VAL A 904 -5.64 1.78 -17.58
N ALA A 905 -4.99 1.31 -18.64
CA ALA A 905 -5.19 1.72 -20.03
C ALA A 905 -5.77 0.58 -20.89
N ALA A 906 -6.50 -0.36 -20.26
CA ALA A 906 -6.98 -1.57 -20.92
C ALA A 906 -8.49 -1.55 -21.26
N LYS A 907 -9.04 -0.38 -21.64
CA LYS A 907 -10.18 -0.30 -22.57
C LYS A 907 -10.03 0.97 -23.43
N GLY A 908 -9.24 0.87 -24.49
CA GLY A 908 -9.33 1.78 -25.64
C GLY A 908 -8.25 2.85 -25.82
N ALA A 909 -6.97 2.46 -25.98
CA ALA A 909 -6.03 3.25 -26.77
C ALA A 909 -4.90 2.36 -27.32
N LYS A 910 -5.01 2.02 -28.61
CA LYS A 910 -3.93 1.36 -29.37
C LYS A 910 -2.65 2.21 -29.30
N ALA A 911 -1.57 1.66 -28.76
CA ALA A 911 -0.18 1.88 -29.20
C ALA A 911 0.19 3.28 -29.74
N LEU A 912 0.02 4.34 -28.95
CA LEU A 912 0.30 5.73 -29.38
C LEU A 912 1.78 6.16 -29.19
N HIS A 913 2.77 5.26 -29.24
CA HIS A 913 4.17 5.60 -28.91
C HIS A 913 5.23 5.55 -30.02
N VAL A 914 4.89 5.28 -31.29
CA VAL A 914 5.90 5.26 -32.36
C VAL A 914 5.59 6.29 -33.45
N GLY A 915 6.19 7.48 -33.32
CA GLY A 915 6.67 8.27 -34.45
C GLY A 915 6.07 9.66 -34.67
N LEU A 916 6.87 10.71 -34.47
CA LEU A 916 7.27 11.73 -35.47
C LEU A 916 8.29 12.72 -34.87
N SER A 917 9.58 12.37 -34.91
CA SER A 917 10.73 13.18 -35.36
C SER A 917 12.05 12.50 -34.94
N THR A 918 13.05 12.66 -35.80
CA THR A 918 14.41 12.12 -35.83
C THR A 918 15.15 11.89 -34.50
N ALA A 919 15.62 10.65 -34.29
CA ALA A 919 16.93 10.20 -33.75
C ALA A 919 17.62 10.90 -32.54
N SER A 920 16.99 11.85 -31.85
CA SER A 920 17.50 12.44 -30.62
C SER A 920 16.37 12.52 -29.60
N LYS A 921 16.60 11.96 -28.41
CA LYS A 921 15.68 11.84 -27.24
C LYS A 921 14.87 10.53 -27.18
N VAL A 922 15.61 9.45 -26.99
CA VAL A 922 15.16 8.24 -26.24
C VAL A 922 15.04 8.54 -24.72
N ALA A 923 15.17 9.80 -24.31
CA ALA A 923 15.16 10.21 -22.91
C ALA A 923 13.77 10.67 -22.46
N HIS A 924 13.33 10.04 -21.36
CA HIS A 924 12.25 10.45 -20.46
C HIS A 924 10.84 10.51 -21.03
N SER A 925 9.99 9.55 -20.62
CA SER A 925 8.63 9.84 -20.07
C SER A 925 7.70 8.62 -19.98
N VAL A 926 8.23 7.43 -19.71
CA VAL A 926 7.49 6.39 -18.97
C VAL A 926 8.43 5.93 -17.86
N ARG A 927 8.10 6.28 -16.60
CA ARG A 927 8.89 5.91 -15.43
C ARG A 927 8.76 4.41 -15.21
N VAL A 928 9.80 3.67 -15.59
CA VAL A 928 10.01 2.25 -15.26
C VAL A 928 10.03 2.12 -13.74
N LEU A 929 9.39 1.10 -13.15
CA LEU A 929 9.15 1.06 -11.71
C LEU A 929 10.43 1.15 -10.90
N GLY A 930 10.41 2.07 -9.95
CA GLY A 930 11.59 2.64 -9.33
C GLY A 930 11.55 4.13 -9.65
N ARG A 931 11.34 4.98 -8.66
CA ARG A 931 11.42 6.43 -8.82
C ARG A 931 12.82 6.78 -9.37
N VAL A 932 13.00 6.82 -10.70
CA VAL A 932 14.29 7.14 -11.36
C VAL A 932 14.67 8.62 -11.18
N ALA A 933 14.10 9.27 -10.18
CA ALA A 933 14.82 10.34 -9.53
C ALA A 933 14.66 10.12 -8.03
N VAL A 934 15.75 9.69 -7.40
CA VAL A 934 16.09 10.07 -6.02
C VAL A 934 16.30 11.61 -5.99
N SER A 935 15.37 12.40 -6.58
CA SER A 935 15.41 13.86 -6.64
C SER A 935 14.93 14.49 -5.34
N THR A 936 14.36 13.69 -4.44
CA THR A 936 13.93 14.12 -3.11
C THR A 936 15.08 14.26 -2.14
N LEU A 937 16.26 13.67 -2.40
CA LEU A 937 17.48 13.90 -1.62
C LEU A 937 18.13 15.25 -2.00
N ASN A 938 17.39 16.35 -1.86
CA ASN A 938 17.99 17.68 -1.89
C ASN A 938 18.48 18.02 -0.46
N PRO A 939 19.80 18.01 -0.20
CA PRO A 939 20.37 18.12 1.15
C PRO A 939 20.07 19.46 1.85
N LEU A 940 19.59 20.48 1.11
CA LEU A 940 19.26 21.80 1.65
C LEU A 940 17.81 21.94 2.16
N SER A 941 17.00 20.87 2.11
CA SER A 941 15.55 20.94 2.39
C SER A 941 15.14 20.77 3.86
N GLY A 942 16.09 20.55 4.79
CA GLY A 942 15.79 20.32 6.22
C GLY A 942 15.17 18.94 6.53
N VAL A 943 14.81 18.15 5.52
CA VAL A 943 14.27 16.78 5.65
C VAL A 943 15.36 15.77 6.05
N ASP A 944 16.63 16.03 5.71
CA ASP A 944 17.74 15.12 6.02
C ASP A 944 18.06 15.09 7.53
N ASP A 945 17.90 16.21 8.25
CA ASP A 945 18.07 16.25 9.72
C ASP A 945 16.96 15.49 10.46
N LEU A 946 15.76 15.41 9.85
CA LEU A 946 14.65 14.61 10.33
C LEU A 946 14.88 13.12 10.06
N ALA A 947 15.41 12.75 8.88
CA ALA A 947 15.73 11.38 8.51
C ALA A 947 16.92 10.82 9.31
N ARG A 948 18.01 11.59 9.47
CA ARG A 948 19.09 11.30 10.43
C ARG A 948 18.58 11.11 11.85
N GLY A 949 17.47 11.77 12.20
CA GLY A 949 16.77 11.62 13.47
C GLY A 949 16.03 10.29 13.63
N ILE A 950 15.51 9.69 12.55
CA ILE A 950 14.85 8.37 12.56
C ILE A 950 15.88 7.25 12.83
N ILE A 951 17.12 7.45 12.37
CA ILE A 951 18.25 6.49 12.47
C ILE A 951 18.77 6.33 13.91
N LYS A 952 18.68 7.37 14.76
CA LYS A 952 19.06 7.29 16.18
C LYS A 952 17.83 6.95 17.04
N GLY A 953 17.78 5.68 17.49
CA GLY A 953 16.64 5.03 18.14
C GLY A 953 15.92 5.78 19.27
N GLY A 954 14.66 5.36 19.49
CA GLY A 954 13.84 5.68 20.67
C GLY A 954 13.15 7.05 20.64
N ALA A 955 13.90 8.13 20.83
CA ALA A 955 13.31 9.44 21.19
C ALA A 955 12.87 10.30 19.98
N LYS A 956 13.43 10.10 18.79
CA LYS A 956 13.15 10.91 17.59
C LYS A 956 12.14 10.28 16.62
N ALA A 957 12.10 8.95 16.51
CA ALA A 957 11.03 8.22 15.81
C ALA A 957 9.63 8.49 16.43
N LEU A 958 9.59 8.81 17.72
CA LEU A 958 8.38 9.19 18.45
C LEU A 958 7.75 10.50 17.92
N ARG A 959 8.55 11.42 17.36
CA ARG A 959 8.09 12.71 16.82
C ARG A 959 7.30 12.56 15.51
N THR A 960 7.76 11.69 14.61
CA THR A 960 7.11 11.43 13.32
C THR A 960 5.77 10.70 13.50
N LEU A 961 5.67 9.91 14.57
CA LEU A 961 4.45 9.28 15.02
C LEU A 961 3.45 10.28 15.59
N GLY A 962 3.87 11.18 16.48
CA GLY A 962 2.97 12.13 17.14
C GLY A 962 2.42 13.26 16.27
N HIS A 963 3.25 13.90 15.44
CA HIS A 963 2.77 14.98 14.56
C HIS A 963 1.88 14.48 13.42
N GLY A 964 1.98 13.20 13.07
CA GLY A 964 1.30 12.57 11.93
C GLY A 964 0.04 11.77 12.26
N LEU A 965 -0.41 11.74 13.52
CA LEU A 965 -1.59 10.95 13.91
C LEU A 965 -2.82 11.34 13.09
N ASN A 966 -3.03 12.63 12.81
CA ASN A 966 -4.16 13.14 12.02
C ASN A 966 -4.10 12.83 10.51
N LYS A 967 -3.06 12.15 10.01
CA LYS A 967 -2.79 11.98 8.56
C LYS A 967 -2.45 10.55 8.16
N MET A 968 -2.90 9.55 8.92
CA MET A 968 -2.72 8.13 8.58
C MET A 968 -3.78 7.66 7.58
N ARG A 969 -3.34 7.00 6.51
CA ARG A 969 -4.21 6.43 5.47
C ARG A 969 -5.24 5.47 6.09
N GLY A 970 -6.52 5.74 5.87
CA GLY A 970 -7.64 4.88 6.30
C GLY A 970 -8.01 4.95 7.79
N VAL A 971 -7.52 5.96 8.53
CA VAL A 971 -7.94 6.20 9.92
C VAL A 971 -8.71 7.52 9.98
N ASP A 972 -10.02 7.44 10.24
CA ASP A 972 -10.81 8.62 10.59
C ASP A 972 -10.58 8.99 12.08
N LEU A 973 -9.67 9.93 12.33
CA LEU A 973 -9.41 10.44 13.68
C LEU A 973 -10.49 11.36 14.20
N ALA A 974 -11.31 11.96 13.33
CA ALA A 974 -12.40 12.82 13.75
C ALA A 974 -13.45 12.00 14.51
N SER A 975 -13.80 10.80 14.05
CA SER A 975 -14.67 9.88 14.83
C SER A 975 -14.05 9.38 16.14
N ILE A 976 -12.72 9.29 16.24
CA ILE A 976 -12.04 8.83 17.47
C ILE A 976 -12.06 9.94 18.53
N ILE A 977 -11.68 11.17 18.17
CA ILE A 977 -11.68 12.33 19.08
C ILE A 977 -13.09 12.62 19.61
N ARG A 978 -14.13 12.32 18.81
CA ARG A 978 -15.53 12.52 19.20
C ARG A 978 -15.96 11.62 20.38
N LYS A 979 -15.28 10.50 20.66
CA LYS A 979 -15.67 9.61 21.78
C LYS A 979 -15.35 10.25 23.15
N PRO A 980 -16.22 10.08 24.17
CA PRO A 980 -15.94 10.51 25.53
C PRO A 980 -14.71 9.81 26.13
N GLY A 981 -13.95 10.51 26.97
CA GLY A 981 -12.74 9.96 27.63
C GLY A 981 -11.52 9.83 26.71
N ILE A 982 -11.59 10.35 25.48
CA ILE A 982 -10.47 10.41 24.53
C ILE A 982 -10.08 11.88 24.33
N ALA A 983 -8.79 12.19 24.43
CA ALA A 983 -8.27 13.52 24.19
C ALA A 983 -7.02 13.47 23.30
N GLN A 984 -6.86 14.50 22.47
CA GLN A 984 -5.57 14.81 21.87
C GLN A 984 -4.79 15.67 22.86
N GLY A 985 -3.50 15.43 23.03
CA GLY A 985 -2.67 16.17 23.98
C GLY A 985 -1.19 16.05 23.70
N ALA A 986 -0.40 16.84 24.41
CA ALA A 986 1.06 16.80 24.36
C ALA A 986 1.59 15.81 25.41
N TYR A 987 2.53 14.97 25.01
CA TYR A 987 3.22 14.01 25.87
C TYR A 987 4.73 14.24 25.78
N ARG A 988 5.41 14.32 26.92
CA ARG A 988 6.86 14.35 26.99
C ARG A 988 7.36 13.03 27.58
N ALA A 989 7.98 12.20 26.73
CA ALA A 989 8.68 11.00 27.19
C ALA A 989 9.91 11.39 28.00
N ALA A 990 10.30 10.58 29.00
CA ALA A 990 11.42 10.88 29.90
C ALA A 990 12.76 11.14 29.18
N SER A 991 12.96 10.54 27.99
CA SER A 991 14.16 10.68 27.16
C SER A 991 14.02 11.69 26.00
N ALA A 992 12.88 12.38 25.86
CA ALA A 992 12.62 13.29 24.74
C ALA A 992 12.84 14.77 25.14
N SER A 993 13.61 15.50 24.32
CA SER A 993 13.87 16.94 24.51
C SER A 993 12.66 17.84 24.19
N GLU A 994 11.63 17.31 23.52
CA GLU A 994 10.46 18.06 23.02
C GLU A 994 9.14 17.28 23.26
N GLU A 995 8.01 17.99 23.20
CA GLU A 995 6.67 17.42 23.39
C GLU A 995 6.10 16.81 22.10
N ILE A 996 5.36 15.70 22.26
CA ILE A 996 4.81 14.89 21.18
C ILE A 996 3.29 14.91 21.27
N LYS A 997 2.61 15.32 20.19
CA LYS A 997 1.14 15.34 20.16
C LYS A 997 0.62 13.92 19.94
N LEU A 998 -0.34 13.45 20.73
CA LEU A 998 -0.96 12.14 20.52
C LEU A 998 -2.40 12.03 21.03
N LEU A 999 -3.10 10.99 20.58
CA LEU A 999 -4.40 10.61 21.12
C LEU A 999 -4.22 9.65 22.30
N ALA A 1000 -4.86 9.97 23.40
CA ALA A 1000 -4.90 9.12 24.58
C ALA A 1000 -6.33 8.90 25.06
N LYS A 1001 -6.57 7.74 25.67
CA LYS A 1001 -7.79 7.42 26.41
C LYS A 1001 -7.49 7.47 27.90
N LEU A 1002 -8.36 8.14 28.66
CA LEU A 1002 -8.38 8.06 30.11
C LEU A 1002 -8.98 6.72 30.54
N ASP A 1003 -8.24 5.92 31.29
CA ASP A 1003 -8.81 4.77 31.98
C ASP A 1003 -9.48 5.22 33.27
N GLU A 1004 -10.79 5.02 33.36
CA GLU A 1004 -11.60 5.50 34.47
C GLU A 1004 -11.31 4.77 35.79
N LYS A 1005 -10.75 3.55 35.72
CA LYS A 1005 -10.42 2.76 36.92
C LYS A 1005 -9.11 3.22 37.57
N THR A 1006 -8.10 3.51 36.75
CA THR A 1006 -6.76 3.88 37.23
C THR A 1006 -6.51 5.39 37.24
N GLY A 1007 -7.34 6.19 36.55
CA GLY A 1007 -7.14 7.62 36.37
C GLY A 1007 -5.96 7.96 35.45
N CYS A 1008 -5.35 6.97 34.79
CA CYS A 1008 -4.20 7.13 33.94
C CYS A 1008 -4.60 7.33 32.47
N TRP A 1009 -3.80 8.11 31.74
CA TRP A 1009 -3.92 8.25 30.28
C TRP A 1009 -3.10 7.17 29.58
N TYR A 1010 -3.68 6.54 28.55
CA TYR A 1010 -3.02 5.51 27.74
C TYR A 1010 -3.09 5.87 26.26
N ALA A 1011 -2.03 5.62 25.51
CA ALA A 1011 -1.99 5.90 24.09
C ALA A 1011 -3.00 5.05 23.33
N ILE A 1012 -3.61 5.61 22.28
CA ILE A 1012 -4.56 4.87 21.43
C ILE A 1012 -3.86 4.41 20.15
N HIS A 1013 -3.98 3.13 19.84
CA HIS A 1013 -3.49 2.57 18.60
C HIS A 1013 -4.34 3.11 17.44
N PRO A 1014 -3.77 3.80 16.43
CA PRO A 1014 -4.54 4.51 15.40
C PRO A 1014 -5.44 3.60 14.57
N ARG A 1015 -4.96 2.40 14.22
CA ARG A 1015 -5.69 1.41 13.41
C ARG A 1015 -6.76 0.64 14.20
N THR A 1016 -6.38 0.00 15.31
CA THR A 1016 -7.31 -0.83 16.11
C THR A 1016 -8.24 0.01 17.00
N LYS A 1017 -7.95 1.30 17.19
CA LYS A 1017 -8.72 2.23 18.04
C LYS A 1017 -8.80 1.78 19.50
N THR A 1018 -7.84 0.97 19.95
CA THR A 1018 -7.75 0.45 21.32
C THR A 1018 -6.60 1.12 22.09
N PRO A 1019 -6.73 1.32 23.41
CA PRO A 1019 -5.63 1.79 24.23
C PRO A 1019 -4.55 0.72 24.39
N PHE A 1020 -3.29 1.13 24.52
CA PHE A 1020 -2.16 0.25 24.73
C PHE A 1020 -1.08 0.94 25.57
N GLY A 1021 -0.10 0.16 26.02
CA GLY A 1021 1.11 0.68 26.62
C GLY A 1021 1.02 1.01 28.11
N PRO A 1022 2.14 1.48 28.70
CA PRO A 1022 2.17 1.97 30.08
C PRO A 1022 1.45 3.32 30.23
N PRO A 1023 1.17 3.76 31.46
CA PRO A 1023 0.58 5.08 31.73
C PRO A 1023 1.42 6.23 31.17
N LEU A 1024 0.77 7.19 30.54
CA LEU A 1024 1.38 8.41 30.06
C LEU A 1024 1.47 9.45 31.19
N GLU A 1025 2.46 9.28 32.08
CA GLU A 1025 2.58 10.08 33.32
C GLU A 1025 2.62 11.61 33.10
N ASN A 1026 3.08 12.08 31.93
CA ASN A 1026 3.19 13.50 31.59
C ASN A 1026 2.29 13.93 30.42
N PHE A 1027 1.16 13.25 30.18
CA PHE A 1027 0.22 13.63 29.13
C PHE A 1027 -0.65 14.83 29.54
N LYS A 1028 -0.64 15.88 28.71
CA LYS A 1028 -1.45 17.08 28.87
C LYS A 1028 -2.50 17.16 27.75
N PRO A 1029 -3.78 16.89 28.01
CA PRO A 1029 -4.83 17.03 26.99
C PRO A 1029 -4.94 18.48 26.52
N ASN A 1030 -5.19 18.67 25.22
CA ASN A 1030 -5.39 19.97 24.61
C ASN A 1030 -6.60 20.67 25.25
N VAL A 1031 -6.47 21.98 25.45
CA VAL A 1031 -7.58 22.86 25.82
C VAL A 1031 -8.23 23.33 24.53
N PHE A 1032 -9.55 23.17 24.38
CA PHE A 1032 -10.25 23.64 23.19
C PHE A 1032 -10.33 25.17 23.17
N SER A 1033 -10.34 25.74 21.97
CA SER A 1033 -10.90 27.08 21.74
C SER A 1033 -12.43 27.03 21.81
N SER A 1034 -13.08 28.18 22.02
CA SER A 1034 -14.55 28.29 21.99
C SER A 1034 -15.16 27.75 20.68
N SER A 1035 -14.47 27.95 19.54
CA SER A 1035 -14.90 27.46 18.23
C SER A 1035 -14.79 25.94 18.09
N GLU A 1036 -13.74 25.32 18.64
CA GLU A 1036 -13.54 23.86 18.64
C GLU A 1036 -14.53 23.17 19.58
N LEU A 1037 -14.75 23.76 20.77
CA LEU A 1037 -15.75 23.26 21.70
C LEU A 1037 -17.15 23.34 21.09
N LYS A 1038 -17.50 24.44 20.42
CA LYS A 1038 -18.78 24.55 19.70
C LYS A 1038 -18.97 23.42 18.70
N LYS A 1039 -17.98 23.15 17.84
CA LYS A 1039 -18.02 22.03 16.88
C LYS A 1039 -18.19 20.68 17.59
N SER A 1040 -17.50 20.47 18.72
CA SER A 1040 -17.61 19.26 19.54
C SER A 1040 -19.02 19.08 20.11
N ILE A 1041 -19.63 20.16 20.63
CA ILE A 1041 -21.01 20.18 21.15
C ILE A 1041 -22.00 19.90 20.03
N ASP A 1042 -21.95 20.64 18.92
CA ASP A 1042 -22.88 20.49 17.79
C ASP A 1042 -22.85 19.03 17.29
N THR A 1043 -21.66 18.46 17.15
CA THR A 1043 -21.47 17.05 16.76
C THR A 1043 -22.06 16.07 17.77
N LEU A 1044 -21.82 16.28 19.06
CA LEU A 1044 -22.37 15.43 20.11
C LEU A 1044 -23.90 15.46 20.11
N TYR A 1045 -24.50 16.64 19.92
CA TYR A 1045 -25.95 16.78 19.83
C TYR A 1045 -26.53 16.11 18.57
N SER A 1046 -25.84 16.16 17.43
CA SER A 1046 -26.25 15.43 16.22
C SER A 1046 -26.24 13.90 16.40
N SER A 1047 -25.44 13.36 17.32
CA SER A 1047 -25.34 11.92 17.56
C SER A 1047 -26.57 11.30 18.25
N PHE A 1048 -27.45 12.11 18.85
CA PHE A 1048 -28.67 11.62 19.51
C PHE A 1048 -29.82 11.27 18.55
N GLY A 1049 -29.67 11.55 17.24
CA GLY A 1049 -30.67 11.23 16.23
C GLY A 1049 -32.02 11.92 16.49
N THR A 1050 -33.12 11.18 16.38
CA THR A 1050 -34.50 11.69 16.61
C THR A 1050 -34.91 11.69 18.09
N THR A 1051 -34.09 11.16 18.99
CA THR A 1051 -34.39 11.13 20.43
C THR A 1051 -33.95 12.46 21.04
N PRO A 1052 -34.87 13.31 21.56
CA PRO A 1052 -34.48 14.60 22.07
C PRO A 1052 -33.62 14.42 23.34
N PRO A 1053 -32.43 15.06 23.43
CA PRO A 1053 -31.70 15.11 24.69
C PRO A 1053 -32.54 15.81 25.76
N ILE A 1054 -32.33 15.46 27.03
CA ILE A 1054 -33.05 16.05 28.17
C ILE A 1054 -32.85 17.58 28.15
N ASP A 1055 -33.93 18.34 28.00
CA ASP A 1055 -33.89 19.79 27.78
C ASP A 1055 -33.92 20.58 29.11
N ILE A 1056 -32.91 20.35 29.96
CA ILE A 1056 -32.74 21.04 31.25
C ILE A 1056 -31.32 21.57 31.41
N CYS A 1057 -31.14 22.66 32.17
CA CYS A 1057 -29.84 23.33 32.35
C CYS A 1057 -28.73 22.37 32.86
N TYR A 1058 -29.07 21.42 33.73
CA TYR A 1058 -28.16 20.38 34.23
C TYR A 1058 -27.60 19.51 33.10
N ALA A 1059 -28.48 19.00 32.26
CA ALA A 1059 -28.12 18.13 31.14
C ALA A 1059 -27.25 18.88 30.14
N THR A 1060 -27.62 20.11 29.79
CA THR A 1060 -26.81 20.95 28.89
C THR A 1060 -25.41 21.19 29.45
N ALA A 1061 -25.28 21.61 30.71
CA ALA A 1061 -23.97 21.88 31.30
C ALA A 1061 -23.08 20.62 31.38
N LEU A 1062 -23.67 19.47 31.72
CA LEU A 1062 -22.97 18.18 31.76
C LEU A 1062 -22.59 17.68 30.37
N LEU A 1063 -23.47 17.80 29.36
CA LEU A 1063 -23.18 17.46 27.97
C LEU A 1063 -22.09 18.37 27.39
N THR A 1064 -22.10 19.66 27.74
CA THR A 1064 -21.03 20.58 27.35
C THR A 1064 -19.70 20.23 27.99
N ALA A 1065 -19.68 19.84 29.28
CA ALA A 1065 -18.47 19.36 29.95
C ALA A 1065 -17.92 18.06 29.33
N GLN A 1066 -18.80 17.16 28.89
CA GLN A 1066 -18.45 15.93 28.19
C GLN A 1066 -17.91 16.22 26.78
N ALA A 1067 -18.52 17.16 26.06
CA ALA A 1067 -18.07 17.62 24.76
C ALA A 1067 -16.71 18.33 24.84
N ASP A 1068 -16.42 19.06 25.92
CA ASP A 1068 -15.11 19.67 26.24
C ASP A 1068 -14.05 18.65 26.69
N LYS A 1069 -14.41 17.36 26.72
CA LYS A 1069 -13.52 16.25 27.14
C LYS A 1069 -12.99 16.40 28.57
N LYS A 1070 -13.67 17.21 29.40
CA LYS A 1070 -13.30 17.45 30.79
C LYS A 1070 -13.94 16.48 31.76
N ILE A 1071 -15.05 15.85 31.37
CA ILE A 1071 -15.64 14.71 32.09
C ILE A 1071 -15.90 13.54 31.14
N THR A 1072 -15.96 12.33 31.68
CA THR A 1072 -16.21 11.11 30.89
C THR A 1072 -17.72 10.81 30.77
N ALA A 1073 -18.08 9.83 29.92
CA ALA A 1073 -19.47 9.37 29.82
C ALA A 1073 -19.97 8.74 31.12
N SER A 1074 -19.10 8.03 31.86
CA SER A 1074 -19.45 7.46 33.16
C SER A 1074 -19.73 8.54 34.20
N VAL A 1075 -18.91 9.59 34.23
CA VAL A 1075 -19.15 10.75 35.12
C VAL A 1075 -20.46 11.46 34.74
N PHE A 1076 -20.71 11.66 33.45
CA PHE A 1076 -21.99 12.19 32.95
C PHE A 1076 -23.17 11.34 33.41
N ASN A 1077 -23.14 10.03 33.16
CA ASN A 1077 -24.23 9.12 33.50
C ASN A 1077 -24.47 9.03 35.01
N ALA A 1078 -23.41 9.05 35.82
CA ALA A 1078 -23.52 9.05 37.26
C ALA A 1078 -24.19 10.32 37.78
N LEU A 1079 -23.82 11.49 37.23
CA LEU A 1079 -24.35 12.78 37.68
C LEU A 1079 -25.74 13.08 37.13
N ILE A 1080 -26.06 12.68 35.90
CA ILE A 1080 -27.34 13.03 35.27
C ILE A 1080 -28.52 12.30 35.93
N VAL A 1081 -28.33 11.05 36.36
CA VAL A 1081 -29.36 10.27 37.07
C VAL A 1081 -29.73 10.93 38.39
N ASP A 1082 -28.75 11.52 39.07
CA ASP A 1082 -28.90 12.28 40.32
C ASP A 1082 -29.65 13.63 40.14
N THR A 1083 -30.05 13.99 38.92
CA THR A 1083 -30.79 15.22 38.60
C THR A 1083 -32.20 15.00 38.04
N MET A 1084 -32.58 13.77 37.69
CA MET A 1084 -33.84 13.48 36.97
C MET A 1084 -35.12 13.71 37.80
N ASN A 1085 -35.03 13.67 39.14
CA ASN A 1085 -36.16 13.87 40.06
C ASN A 1085 -35.84 14.94 41.12
N GLY A 1086 -35.24 16.05 40.68
CA GLY A 1086 -34.59 17.01 41.56
C GLY A 1086 -33.19 16.54 41.98
N VAL A 1087 -32.39 17.47 42.50
CA VAL A 1087 -30.99 17.22 42.83
C VAL A 1087 -30.89 16.37 44.10
N SER A 1088 -30.31 15.17 43.98
CA SER A 1088 -30.15 14.24 45.10
C SER A 1088 -29.07 14.71 46.10
N PRO A 1089 -29.10 14.30 47.38
CA PRO A 1089 -28.01 14.57 48.33
C PRO A 1089 -26.65 14.05 47.85
N ALA A 1090 -26.63 12.94 47.11
CA ALA A 1090 -25.41 12.37 46.53
C ALA A 1090 -24.78 13.32 45.48
N PHE A 1091 -25.61 14.04 44.73
CA PHE A 1091 -25.15 15.07 43.80
C PHE A 1091 -24.36 16.17 44.53
N TYR A 1092 -24.88 16.71 45.63
CA TYR A 1092 -24.20 17.74 46.43
C TYR A 1092 -22.84 17.26 46.94
N GLN A 1093 -22.74 16.00 47.37
CA GLN A 1093 -21.48 15.40 47.83
C GLN A 1093 -20.46 15.24 46.68
N ARG A 1094 -20.90 14.69 45.54
CA ARG A 1094 -20.05 14.49 44.35
C ARG A 1094 -19.56 15.83 43.79
N MET A 1095 -20.42 16.86 43.79
CA MET A 1095 -20.11 18.22 43.35
C MET A 1095 -19.38 19.06 44.41
N ASN A 1096 -19.17 18.55 45.62
CA ASN A 1096 -18.59 19.30 46.74
C ASN A 1096 -19.36 20.61 47.10
N ILE A 1097 -20.67 20.63 46.97
CA ILE A 1097 -21.49 21.82 47.24
C ILE A 1097 -21.93 21.78 48.71
N ASN A 1098 -21.36 22.67 49.53
CA ASN A 1098 -21.66 22.81 50.95
C ASN A 1098 -21.41 24.26 51.40
N SER A 1099 -21.66 24.57 52.68
CA SER A 1099 -21.50 25.92 53.23
C SER A 1099 -20.08 26.49 53.09
N GLY A 1100 -19.06 25.65 52.98
CA GLY A 1100 -17.67 26.08 52.79
C GLY A 1100 -17.28 26.36 51.34
N THR A 1101 -18.04 25.88 50.35
CA THR A 1101 -17.74 26.09 48.92
C THR A 1101 -18.69 27.07 48.25
N LEU A 1102 -19.83 27.39 48.87
CA LEU A 1102 -20.77 28.38 48.39
C LEU A 1102 -20.25 29.80 48.63
N LYS A 1103 -20.25 30.60 47.56
CA LYS A 1103 -19.84 32.01 47.57
C LYS A 1103 -21.03 32.93 47.30
N ASN A 1104 -21.02 34.09 47.95
CA ASN A 1104 -22.01 35.16 47.74
C ASN A 1104 -21.70 36.04 46.54
N ALA A 1105 -20.48 35.97 46.01
CA ALA A 1105 -20.03 36.71 44.85
C ALA A 1105 -19.26 35.80 43.89
N PHE A 1106 -19.42 36.03 42.59
CA PHE A 1106 -18.66 35.34 41.55
C PHE A 1106 -17.45 36.18 41.12
N ASN A 1107 -16.27 35.57 41.19
CA ASN A 1107 -15.03 36.18 40.69
C ASN A 1107 -14.43 35.30 39.60
N ILE A 1108 -14.30 35.84 38.38
CA ILE A 1108 -13.66 35.13 37.27
C ILE A 1108 -12.19 34.82 37.55
N GLY A 1109 -11.51 35.62 38.37
CA GLY A 1109 -10.11 35.39 38.76
C GLY A 1109 -9.91 34.10 39.56
N ASP A 1110 -10.97 33.57 40.17
CA ASP A 1110 -10.94 32.31 40.91
C ASP A 1110 -11.06 31.08 39.98
N ILE A 1111 -11.29 31.29 38.67
CA ILE A 1111 -11.51 30.24 37.68
C ILE A 1111 -10.20 29.96 36.92
N ASN A 1112 -9.48 28.93 37.38
CA ASN A 1112 -8.19 28.49 36.83
C ASN A 1112 -8.30 27.29 35.86
N GLU A 1113 -9.45 26.62 35.81
CA GLU A 1113 -9.76 25.54 34.86
C GLU A 1113 -11.24 25.55 34.47
N SER A 1114 -11.64 24.70 33.51
CA SER A 1114 -13.05 24.53 33.16
C SER A 1114 -13.80 23.73 34.24
N GLY A 1115 -15.10 23.98 34.39
CA GLY A 1115 -15.90 23.30 35.40
C GLY A 1115 -17.37 23.72 35.40
N LEU A 1116 -18.13 23.18 36.35
CA LEU A 1116 -19.56 23.44 36.49
C LEU A 1116 -19.81 24.56 37.49
N LEU A 1117 -20.64 25.53 37.12
CA LEU A 1117 -21.10 26.61 37.99
C LEU A 1117 -22.55 26.33 38.40
N SER A 1118 -22.76 26.08 39.68
CA SER A 1118 -24.08 25.76 40.25
C SER A 1118 -24.65 26.95 41.00
N PHE A 1119 -25.90 27.32 40.73
CA PHE A 1119 -26.62 28.41 41.40
C PHE A 1119 -27.59 27.83 42.43
N VAL A 1120 -27.35 28.13 43.71
CA VAL A 1120 -28.15 27.67 44.85
C VAL A 1120 -28.99 28.84 45.36
N SER A 1121 -30.30 28.66 45.43
CA SER A 1121 -31.22 29.72 45.82
C SER A 1121 -31.13 30.05 47.32
N LYS A 1122 -31.09 31.34 47.65
CA LYS A 1122 -31.02 31.84 49.04
C LYS A 1122 -32.39 31.92 49.70
N ASN A 1123 -33.45 32.19 48.92
CA ASN A 1123 -34.78 32.51 49.42
C ASN A 1123 -35.89 31.81 48.62
N GLY A 1124 -37.10 31.75 49.18
CA GLY A 1124 -38.29 31.17 48.52
C GLY A 1124 -38.39 29.65 48.64
N TYR A 1125 -39.32 29.04 47.88
CA TYR A 1125 -39.65 27.60 47.94
C TYR A 1125 -38.47 26.67 47.59
N ASN A 1126 -37.49 27.17 46.84
CA ASN A 1126 -36.28 26.45 46.46
C ASN A 1126 -35.05 26.82 47.30
N LYS A 1127 -35.24 27.44 48.48
CA LYS A 1127 -34.13 27.76 49.38
C LYS A 1127 -33.22 26.55 49.61
N ASP A 1128 -31.91 26.77 49.52
CA ASP A 1128 -30.83 25.79 49.62
C ASP A 1128 -30.81 24.72 48.51
N LYS A 1129 -31.66 24.85 47.49
CA LYS A 1129 -31.68 23.96 46.31
C LYS A 1129 -30.95 24.58 45.13
N ILE A 1130 -30.26 23.74 44.34
CA ILE A 1130 -29.74 24.17 43.03
C ILE A 1130 -30.95 24.45 42.13
N THR A 1131 -30.96 25.62 41.50
CA THR A 1131 -32.05 26.04 40.59
C THR A 1131 -31.56 26.26 39.16
N HIS A 1132 -30.26 26.42 38.97
CA HIS A 1132 -29.65 26.55 37.66
C HIS A 1132 -28.21 26.02 37.66
N MET A 1133 -27.75 25.56 36.50
CA MET A 1133 -26.37 25.12 36.29
C MET A 1133 -25.87 25.60 34.93
N ALA A 1134 -24.62 26.04 34.91
CA ALA A 1134 -23.91 26.44 33.70
C ALA A 1134 -22.53 25.76 33.64
N TYR A 1135 -21.96 25.68 32.44
CA TYR A 1135 -20.58 25.24 32.25
C TYR A 1135 -19.68 26.44 31.99
N LEU A 1136 -18.57 26.50 32.73
CA LEU A 1136 -17.50 27.45 32.50
C LEU A 1136 -16.38 26.77 31.71
N HIS A 1137 -16.13 27.27 30.52
CA HIS A 1137 -15.05 26.82 29.66
C HIS A 1137 -13.88 27.82 29.74
N LYS A 1138 -12.74 27.36 30.25
CA LYS A 1138 -11.48 28.11 30.18
C LYS A 1138 -10.78 27.73 28.86
N ALA A 1139 -10.83 28.63 27.88
CA ALA A 1139 -10.37 28.37 26.52
C ALA A 1139 -8.84 28.47 26.39
N SER A 1140 -8.31 27.96 25.28
CA SER A 1140 -6.88 27.96 24.96
C SER A 1140 -6.25 29.36 24.86
N ASP A 1141 -7.06 30.39 24.64
CA ASP A 1141 -6.66 31.80 24.59
C ASP A 1141 -6.75 32.49 25.97
N ASN A 1142 -6.92 31.71 27.05
CA ASN A 1142 -7.14 32.15 28.43
C ASN A 1142 -8.45 32.93 28.68
N GLN A 1143 -9.32 33.09 27.67
CA GLN A 1143 -10.66 33.64 27.89
C GLN A 1143 -11.56 32.60 28.58
N THR A 1144 -12.58 33.08 29.29
CA THR A 1144 -13.55 32.21 29.95
C THR A 1144 -14.92 32.43 29.33
N TYR A 1145 -15.59 31.34 28.97
CA TYR A 1145 -16.90 31.36 28.36
C TYR A 1145 -17.91 30.65 29.26
N LEU A 1146 -19.11 31.21 29.36
CA LEU A 1146 -20.26 30.62 30.04
C LEU A 1146 -21.18 29.98 28.99
N TYR A 1147 -21.44 28.69 29.16
CA TYR A 1147 -22.39 27.91 28.38
C TYR A 1147 -23.57 27.55 29.29
N HIS A 1148 -24.78 27.99 28.96
CA HIS A 1148 -25.99 27.65 29.71
C HIS A 1148 -27.23 27.57 28.81
N SER A 1149 -28.31 26.97 29.31
CA SER A 1149 -29.61 26.93 28.62
C SER A 1149 -30.76 27.13 29.60
N ASN A 1150 -31.94 27.47 29.09
CA ASN A 1150 -33.19 27.48 29.86
C ASN A 1150 -33.17 28.50 31.05
N SER A 1151 -32.67 29.72 30.82
CA SER A 1151 -32.79 30.85 31.76
C SER A 1151 -32.79 32.21 31.04
N HIS A 1152 -33.98 32.68 30.64
CA HIS A 1152 -34.15 34.00 30.02
C HIS A 1152 -33.74 35.16 30.93
N ILE A 1153 -33.86 34.97 32.25
CA ILE A 1153 -33.45 35.97 33.24
C ILE A 1153 -31.92 36.09 33.24
N LEU A 1154 -31.19 34.97 33.20
CA LEU A 1154 -29.73 35.01 33.11
C LEU A 1154 -29.28 35.62 31.77
N ASP A 1155 -29.93 35.25 30.65
CA ASP A 1155 -29.65 35.83 29.33
C ASP A 1155 -29.79 37.36 29.37
N LYS A 1156 -30.81 37.90 30.05
CA LYS A 1156 -31.02 39.36 30.23
C LYS A 1156 -29.80 40.05 30.83
N TYR A 1157 -29.29 39.57 31.97
CA TYR A 1157 -28.16 40.22 32.63
C TYR A 1157 -26.83 40.03 31.89
N LEU A 1158 -26.71 38.99 31.06
CA LEU A 1158 -25.53 38.78 30.21
C LEU A 1158 -25.57 39.57 28.88
N GLY A 1159 -26.63 40.36 28.66
CA GLY A 1159 -26.80 41.20 27.46
C GLY A 1159 -27.53 40.51 26.29
N GLY A 1160 -28.15 39.35 26.53
CA GLY A 1160 -28.86 38.54 25.54
C GLY A 1160 -30.17 39.12 25.00
N ILE A 1161 -30.73 40.14 25.67
CA ILE A 1161 -31.92 40.88 25.19
C ILE A 1161 -31.52 41.96 24.16
N GLU A 1162 -30.31 42.51 24.28
CA GLU A 1162 -29.80 43.56 23.39
C GLU A 1162 -29.04 42.98 22.19
N ASN A 1163 -28.42 41.80 22.36
CA ASN A 1163 -27.69 41.09 21.30
C ASN A 1163 -28.05 39.60 21.32
N ARG A 1164 -28.32 39.02 20.15
CA ARG A 1164 -28.58 37.58 20.05
C ARG A 1164 -27.31 36.79 20.42
N PRO A 1165 -27.33 35.94 21.46
CA PRO A 1165 -26.14 35.22 21.88
C PRO A 1165 -25.71 34.20 20.82
N SER A 1166 -24.41 33.93 20.76
CA SER A 1166 -23.91 32.79 19.99
C SER A 1166 -24.42 31.50 20.62
N THR A 1167 -24.73 30.49 19.81
CA THR A 1167 -25.20 29.19 20.29
C THR A 1167 -24.23 28.07 19.94
N ALA A 1168 -24.20 27.04 20.79
CA ALA A 1168 -23.53 25.77 20.56
C ALA A 1168 -24.44 24.65 21.08
N GLY A 1169 -24.92 23.78 20.19
CA GLY A 1169 -26.01 22.85 20.47
C GLY A 1169 -27.25 23.60 20.99
N LYS A 1170 -27.61 23.32 22.25
CA LYS A 1170 -28.71 23.99 22.97
C LYS A 1170 -28.24 25.09 23.93
N ALA A 1171 -26.94 25.32 24.07
CA ALA A 1171 -26.38 26.31 24.98
C ALA A 1171 -26.27 27.69 24.31
N ASN A 1172 -26.67 28.73 25.04
CA ASN A 1172 -26.25 30.10 24.78
C ASN A 1172 -24.81 30.28 25.32
N VAL A 1173 -23.98 30.97 24.54
CA VAL A 1173 -22.55 31.12 24.79
C VAL A 1173 -22.22 32.60 24.98
N TYR A 1174 -21.62 32.92 26.13
CA TYR A 1174 -21.19 34.26 26.49
C TYR A 1174 -19.73 34.28 26.89
N THR A 1175 -18.94 35.21 26.37
CA THR A 1175 -17.61 35.51 26.90
C THR A 1175 -17.76 36.23 28.24
N LEU A 1176 -17.14 35.73 29.31
CA LEU A 1176 -17.19 36.39 30.62
C LEU A 1176 -16.10 37.45 30.73
N ASP A 1177 -16.42 38.66 30.26
CA ASP A 1177 -15.63 39.86 30.52
C ASP A 1177 -16.11 40.61 31.78
N VAL A 1178 -15.46 41.73 32.09
CA VAL A 1178 -15.78 42.56 33.27
C VAL A 1178 -17.24 43.04 33.28
N GLN A 1179 -17.86 43.23 32.11
CA GLN A 1179 -19.26 43.65 32.02
C GLN A 1179 -20.20 42.49 32.31
N ARG A 1180 -19.97 41.33 31.69
CA ARG A 1180 -20.81 40.14 31.86
C ARG A 1180 -20.63 39.48 33.22
N GLN A 1181 -19.46 39.62 33.85
CA GLN A 1181 -19.28 39.28 35.27
C GLN A 1181 -20.14 40.15 36.19
N ARG A 1182 -20.22 41.47 35.94
CA ARG A 1182 -21.12 42.36 36.69
C ARG A 1182 -22.58 41.98 36.49
N GLY A 1183 -22.98 41.66 35.25
CA GLY A 1183 -24.31 41.14 34.95
C GLY A 1183 -24.62 39.84 35.70
N LEU A 1184 -23.67 38.89 35.72
CA LEU A 1184 -23.81 37.65 36.46
C LEU A 1184 -23.97 37.88 37.97
N GLN A 1185 -23.23 38.86 38.53
CA GLN A 1185 -23.36 39.24 39.94
C GLN A 1185 -24.72 39.89 40.23
N GLN A 1186 -25.24 40.74 39.33
CA GLN A 1186 -26.59 41.30 39.44
C GLN A 1186 -27.67 40.21 39.40
N PHE A 1187 -27.53 39.22 38.52
CA PHE A 1187 -28.40 38.05 38.49
C PHE A 1187 -28.38 37.28 39.83
N MET A 1188 -27.22 37.18 40.48
CA MET A 1188 -27.10 36.54 41.79
C MET A 1188 -27.73 37.35 42.93
N GLU A 1189 -27.83 38.68 42.79
CA GLU A 1189 -28.33 39.59 43.82
C GLU A 1189 -29.83 39.89 43.68
N GLU A 1190 -30.39 39.79 42.47
CA GLU A 1190 -31.79 40.08 42.18
C GLU A 1190 -32.73 38.86 42.35
N GLY A 1191 -34.01 39.11 42.68
CA GLY A 1191 -35.03 38.07 42.85
C GLY A 1191 -34.88 37.23 44.12
N ALA A 1192 -34.86 35.89 43.98
CA ALA A 1192 -34.71 34.95 45.10
C ALA A 1192 -33.30 34.98 45.74
N GLY A 1193 -32.32 35.63 45.08
CA GLY A 1193 -30.92 35.65 45.46
C GLY A 1193 -30.25 34.29 45.30
N PHE A 1194 -28.99 34.27 44.85
CA PHE A 1194 -28.23 33.04 44.66
C PHE A 1194 -26.89 33.09 45.39
N THR A 1195 -26.48 31.92 45.89
CA THR A 1195 -25.06 31.60 46.12
C THR A 1195 -24.58 30.74 44.97
N VAL A 1196 -23.28 30.80 44.68
CA VAL A 1196 -22.68 30.00 43.62
C VAL A 1196 -21.62 29.06 44.16
N ALA A 1197 -21.54 27.86 43.59
CA ALA A 1197 -20.43 26.94 43.79
C ALA A 1197 -19.82 26.62 42.43
N PHE A 1198 -18.53 26.89 42.28
CA PHE A 1198 -17.75 26.43 41.14
C PHE A 1198 -17.13 25.08 41.49
N THR A 1199 -17.41 24.07 40.67
CA THR A 1199 -16.83 22.73 40.80
C THR A 1199 -15.91 22.47 39.62
N PRO A 1200 -14.59 22.49 39.84
CA PRO A 1200 -13.61 22.19 38.80
C PRO A 1200 -13.78 20.77 38.25
N ALA A 1201 -13.59 20.59 36.93
CA ALA A 1201 -13.78 19.29 36.31
C ALA A 1201 -12.78 18.23 36.82
N SER A 1202 -11.56 18.64 37.18
CA SER A 1202 -10.57 17.78 37.83
C SER A 1202 -11.10 17.11 39.12
N ILE A 1203 -11.83 17.88 39.94
CA ILE A 1203 -12.43 17.41 41.20
C ILE A 1203 -13.60 16.46 40.93
N LEU A 1204 -14.42 16.74 39.91
CA LEU A 1204 -15.54 15.87 39.52
C LEU A 1204 -15.06 14.48 39.15
N ASN A 1205 -14.05 14.38 38.29
CA ASN A 1205 -13.48 13.10 37.88
C ASN A 1205 -12.94 12.34 39.09
N ALA A 1206 -12.17 13.01 39.97
CA ALA A 1206 -11.59 12.38 41.15
C ALA A 1206 -12.64 11.84 42.14
N ARG A 1207 -13.73 12.60 42.39
CA ARG A 1207 -14.75 12.21 43.38
C ARG A 1207 -15.77 11.20 42.85
N VAL A 1208 -16.13 11.29 41.58
CA VAL A 1208 -17.15 10.41 40.99
C VAL A 1208 -16.58 9.04 40.66
N LEU A 1209 -15.29 8.96 40.30
CA LEU A 1209 -14.61 7.72 39.91
C LEU A 1209 -13.82 7.05 41.05
N ALA A 1210 -13.73 7.67 42.23
CA ALA A 1210 -13.12 7.02 43.39
C ALA A 1210 -13.86 5.70 43.71
N PRO A 1211 -13.14 4.58 43.94
CA PRO A 1211 -13.78 3.36 44.41
C PRO A 1211 -14.49 3.69 45.73
N ALA A 1212 -15.75 3.24 45.87
CA ALA A 1212 -16.46 3.35 47.13
C ALA A 1212 -15.58 2.71 48.22
N ALA A 1213 -15.17 3.52 49.20
CA ALA A 1213 -14.35 3.08 50.32
C ALA A 1213 -15.12 2.08 51.19
#